data_AF-A0A5B9W0J7-F1
#
_entry.id   AF-A0A5B9W0J7-F1
#
_cell.length_a   1.000
_cell.length_b   1.000
_cell.length_c   1.000
_cell.angle_alpha   90.00
_cell.angle_beta   90.00
_cell.angle_gamma   90.00
#
_symmetry.space_group_name_H-M   'P 1'
#
loop_
_entity.id
_entity.type
_entity.pdbx_description
1 polymer ?
#
loop_
_entity_poly.entity_id
_entity_poly.type
_entity_poly.pdbx_seq_one_letter_code
_entity_poly.pdbx_strand_id
1 'polypeptide(L)'
;MVGFSRGMKAVFVTRPHSRRRPGHILRQARPCLFGLEPRQLLAVIPVISTSDVNEPGTLRFALGSSEPGDRITFEISTEDGGYNPATGAWTITVDSSLPSVLNSITIDGLTQQAQPGASTSHPAIEIVPRSSISAFSGNGLNIIGGENTVRGLAIDGFSGFGVAMSGSGADRNLVTGNFIGTDVTGSTARPNVGGGILVGSSDNTIGGTAAVERNLISGNGKDGILIESGEVNAATGNVILGNRIGTDAAGSLAVGNAQTGLRVRSTGNTVGGTSSGAGNLIAGNLKEGLFVQGGGNAFLGNFIGVDAAGTAALGNGLSGLTLEGSGSNTVRGNVLSGNGTASSGAGGIILNGSGATQNLVRGNLIGLNNAGTAAIPNRANGVVIIGGATQNSLGGTGTGDRNVISGNGGFGVLVQQSSNNAIVGNSIGTDAAGNSAVGNATGGIVFFDSSDMQVLGNLVSGNGAQPGSGLGIWLNGSGSTRNLVQGNYVGTNLAGTAAIPNLRVGVYLQSGAGDNSVSGNVISGNLQQGIELNGSDVSGNAISGNKIGLNVGGNAAVGNRMDGIQLVGASNNTIGPGNVISGNGFSDAPGSGVNINGSGAASNLVQGNFIGTDAAGQSAVPNAGDGIIIQSAAGNNTLSGNVVSGNSRSGIELSGADVAGNAISDNKIGLNVGGNSAVGNGLDGILVSGASRNTIGPGNVLSANGTGGQQGAGVNFTGSGATGNVVQGNFIGTDGSGARAIGNSAIGIFLGDGSVSNTVGPGNVVSGNGPGTGQGVGVYVFGATSTGNVVVGNRVGTDAAGMARLDGSEVGVLVYLSPNNLVRGNQVSGNRTIGIEIAGTTASGNQLFGNIVGLDATGVGALGNGFDGVFINDAPGNLIGGPNVGQGNFISANGSVGIQLFGTGATGNVVQGNAIGTDVSGQRPVPNRTAGIFVNTSNRSNVIGGNGPGQANVGQSRPIYTTAGGRRTTTVAVSVTSIPPAASKFRKAAPARRRAGRARHA
;
A
#
# COMPACT_ATOMS: atom_id res chain seq x y z
N MET A 1 -24.73 -40.22 -8.80
CA MET A 1 -24.05 -40.56 -10.07
C MET A 1 -22.55 -40.49 -9.79
N VAL A 2 -21.85 -41.55 -9.38
CA VAL A 2 -21.24 -42.69 -10.15
C VAL A 2 -20.29 -42.16 -11.25
N GLY A 3 -18.99 -42.52 -11.38
CA GLY A 3 -18.11 -43.53 -10.74
C GLY A 3 -16.61 -43.16 -10.87
N PHE A 4 -15.71 -43.56 -9.97
CA PHE A 4 -14.90 -44.80 -9.86
C PHE A 4 -13.73 -44.99 -10.86
N SER A 5 -12.49 -45.00 -10.35
CA SER A 5 -11.59 -46.17 -10.41
C SER A 5 -10.51 -46.14 -9.30
N ARG A 6 -10.25 -47.31 -8.71
CA ARG A 6 -9.32 -47.61 -7.60
C ARG A 6 -8.19 -48.49 -8.12
N GLY A 7 -7.02 -48.46 -7.46
CA GLY A 7 -5.99 -49.49 -7.63
C GLY A 7 -4.88 -49.44 -6.57
N MET A 8 -5.16 -49.98 -5.38
CA MET A 8 -4.16 -50.36 -4.37
C MET A 8 -4.38 -51.84 -4.04
N LYS A 9 -3.31 -52.65 -4.00
CA LYS A 9 -3.25 -53.91 -3.23
C LYS A 9 -1.80 -54.38 -3.02
N ALA A 10 -1.46 -54.62 -1.75
CA ALA A 10 -0.33 -55.42 -1.28
C ALA A 10 -0.67 -56.93 -1.33
N VAL A 11 0.31 -57.84 -1.11
CA VAL A 11 0.20 -59.11 -0.35
C VAL A 11 1.54 -59.92 -0.32
N PHE A 12 1.98 -60.24 0.91
CA PHE A 12 2.60 -61.44 1.55
C PHE A 12 3.82 -62.27 1.06
N VAL A 13 4.45 -62.82 2.11
CA VAL A 13 5.64 -63.65 2.38
C VAL A 13 5.54 -65.15 1.97
N THR A 14 6.66 -65.83 1.64
CA THR A 14 7.19 -67.10 2.25
C THR A 14 8.35 -67.78 1.46
N ARG A 15 9.29 -68.44 2.17
CA ARG A 15 10.39 -69.31 1.68
C ARG A 15 9.89 -70.76 1.42
N PRO A 16 10.66 -71.65 0.74
CA PRO A 16 11.47 -72.65 1.48
C PRO A 16 12.81 -73.12 0.82
N HIS A 17 13.59 -73.91 1.59
CA HIS A 17 14.93 -74.47 1.34
C HIS A 17 15.02 -75.66 0.33
N SER A 18 16.18 -75.88 -0.33
CA SER A 18 17.21 -76.89 0.09
C SER A 18 18.26 -77.29 -0.99
N ARG A 19 19.55 -77.26 -0.54
CA ARG A 19 20.74 -78.13 -0.77
C ARG A 19 21.03 -78.84 -2.12
N ARG A 20 22.28 -78.68 -2.61
CA ARG A 20 23.26 -79.79 -2.81
C ARG A 20 24.73 -79.30 -2.92
N ARG A 21 25.64 -80.16 -2.47
CA ARG A 21 27.07 -79.97 -2.13
C ARG A 21 28.04 -80.01 -3.33
N PRO A 22 29.28 -79.47 -3.20
CA PRO A 22 30.40 -79.67 -4.13
C PRO A 22 31.43 -80.72 -3.63
N GLY A 23 32.14 -81.39 -4.54
CA GLY A 23 33.37 -82.16 -4.31
C GLY A 23 34.39 -81.83 -5.42
N HIS A 24 35.63 -81.41 -5.09
CA HIS A 24 36.84 -82.22 -4.85
C HIS A 24 37.43 -82.75 -6.18
N ILE A 25 38.72 -82.66 -6.61
CA ILE A 25 40.08 -82.36 -6.09
C ILE A 25 40.98 -82.16 -7.39
N LEU A 26 42.09 -81.38 -7.52
CA LEU A 26 43.50 -81.66 -7.15
C LEU A 26 44.49 -80.57 -7.68
N ARG A 27 45.23 -79.97 -6.72
CA ARG A 27 46.69 -79.64 -6.63
C ARG A 27 47.47 -79.05 -7.82
N GLN A 28 48.10 -77.89 -7.57
CA GLN A 28 49.54 -77.80 -7.25
C GLN A 28 49.87 -76.49 -6.50
N ALA A 29 50.67 -76.60 -5.43
CA ALA A 29 51.01 -75.53 -4.50
C ALA A 29 52.40 -74.92 -4.79
N ARG A 30 52.47 -73.58 -4.78
CA ARG A 30 53.65 -72.79 -4.44
C ARG A 30 53.22 -71.79 -3.34
N PRO A 31 54.05 -71.52 -2.31
CA PRO A 31 53.60 -70.76 -1.15
C PRO A 31 53.59 -69.25 -1.46
N CYS A 32 52.40 -68.65 -1.50
CA CYS A 32 52.26 -67.21 -1.39
C CYS A 32 52.07 -66.89 0.10
N LEU A 33 53.07 -66.24 0.67
CA LEU A 33 53.00 -65.58 1.97
C LEU A 33 51.87 -64.53 1.92
N PHE A 34 50.66 -64.87 2.35
CA PHE A 34 49.68 -63.84 2.70
C PHE A 34 50.13 -63.25 4.03
N GLY A 35 50.60 -62.00 3.96
CA GLY A 35 50.89 -61.21 5.14
C GLY A 35 49.69 -61.22 6.06
N LEU A 36 49.97 -61.46 7.35
CA LEU A 36 49.06 -61.11 8.43
C LEU A 36 48.55 -59.69 8.18
N GLU A 37 47.24 -59.51 8.05
CA GLU A 37 46.62 -58.19 8.16
C GLU A 37 47.08 -57.59 9.50
N PRO A 38 47.70 -56.40 9.55
CA PRO A 38 48.01 -55.77 10.81
C PRO A 38 46.68 -55.44 11.49
N ARG A 39 46.40 -56.13 12.60
CA ARG A 39 45.42 -55.66 13.58
C ARG A 39 45.96 -54.35 14.13
N GLN A 40 45.54 -53.22 13.57
CA GLN A 40 45.84 -51.90 14.11
C GLN A 40 45.17 -51.81 15.49
N LEU A 41 45.98 -51.86 16.55
CA LEU A 41 45.52 -51.69 17.92
C LEU A 41 45.31 -50.19 18.10
N LEU A 42 44.07 -49.73 18.28
CA LEU A 42 43.77 -48.34 18.61
C LEU A 42 44.53 -47.96 19.89
N ALA A 43 45.46 -47.00 19.82
CA ALA A 43 46.26 -46.58 20.95
C ALA A 43 45.66 -45.35 21.64
N VAL A 44 45.67 -45.36 22.98
CA VAL A 44 45.48 -44.17 23.80
C VAL A 44 46.87 -43.61 24.11
N ILE A 45 47.16 -42.39 23.66
CA ILE A 45 48.46 -41.75 23.83
C ILE A 45 48.30 -40.65 24.89
N PRO A 46 48.78 -40.87 26.13
CA PRO A 46 48.63 -39.89 27.20
C PRO A 46 49.68 -38.77 27.10
N VAL A 47 49.21 -37.54 27.26
CA VAL A 47 50.01 -36.34 27.49
C VAL A 47 50.01 -36.08 28.99
N ILE A 48 51.18 -36.14 29.61
CA ILE A 48 51.40 -36.05 31.05
C ILE A 48 52.30 -34.87 31.46
N SER A 49 52.84 -34.12 30.50
CA SER A 49 53.65 -32.92 30.75
C SER A 49 53.28 -31.76 29.81
N THR A 50 53.41 -30.53 30.32
CA THR A 50 53.28 -29.30 29.52
C THR A 50 54.53 -28.90 28.73
N SER A 51 55.62 -29.68 28.84
CA SER A 51 56.88 -29.42 28.15
C SER A 51 56.76 -29.53 26.63
N ASP A 52 57.34 -28.59 25.88
CA ASP A 52 57.39 -28.63 24.40
C ASP A 52 58.65 -29.35 23.86
N VAL A 53 58.85 -30.60 24.28
CA VAL A 53 59.93 -31.46 23.78
C VAL A 53 59.37 -32.62 22.95
N ASN A 54 60.17 -33.19 22.05
CA ASN A 54 59.77 -34.35 21.26
C ASN A 54 60.07 -35.67 22.00
N GLU A 55 59.52 -35.83 23.21
CA GLU A 55 59.69 -37.02 24.07
C GLU A 55 58.33 -37.61 24.48
N PRO A 56 58.23 -38.93 24.74
CA PRO A 56 57.00 -39.55 25.20
C PRO A 56 56.35 -38.81 26.38
N GLY A 57 55.04 -38.60 26.31
CA GLY A 57 54.28 -37.88 27.34
C GLY A 57 54.05 -36.39 27.06
N THR A 58 54.56 -35.83 25.96
CA THR A 58 54.25 -34.45 25.53
C THR A 58 53.26 -34.42 24.36
N LEU A 59 52.57 -33.28 24.19
CA LEU A 59 51.66 -33.07 23.06
C LEU A 59 52.40 -33.16 21.71
N ARG A 60 53.61 -32.59 21.61
CA ARG A 60 54.42 -32.61 20.39
C ARG A 60 54.74 -34.05 19.96
N PHE A 61 55.20 -34.88 20.88
CA PHE A 61 55.46 -36.28 20.60
C PHE A 61 54.19 -37.03 20.23
N ALA A 62 53.09 -36.81 20.97
CA ALA A 62 51.81 -37.47 20.69
C ALA A 62 51.32 -37.16 19.27
N LEU A 63 51.34 -35.90 18.85
CA LEU A 63 50.97 -35.50 17.47
C LEU A 63 51.88 -36.11 16.41
N GLY A 64 53.19 -36.21 16.66
CA GLY A 64 54.16 -36.77 15.72
C GLY A 64 54.19 -38.30 15.63
N SER A 65 53.62 -39.01 16.61
CA SER A 65 53.67 -40.48 16.73
C SER A 65 52.32 -41.17 16.58
N SER A 66 51.22 -40.42 16.51
CA SER A 66 49.87 -40.99 16.39
C SER A 66 49.64 -41.64 15.03
N GLU A 67 48.93 -42.77 15.03
CA GLU A 67 48.46 -43.51 13.86
C GLU A 67 46.94 -43.34 13.66
N PRO A 68 46.36 -43.67 12.49
CA PRO A 68 44.92 -43.59 12.27
C PRO A 68 44.11 -44.37 13.32
N GLY A 69 43.13 -43.70 13.93
CA GLY A 69 42.26 -44.21 14.99
C GLY A 69 42.75 -43.91 16.41
N ASP A 70 43.97 -43.41 16.58
CA ASP A 70 44.53 -43.11 17.89
C ASP A 70 43.82 -41.96 18.59
N ARG A 71 43.90 -41.97 19.91
CA ARG A 71 43.30 -40.98 20.79
C ARG A 71 44.36 -40.38 21.71
N ILE A 72 44.68 -39.11 21.49
CA ILE A 72 45.50 -38.30 22.38
C ILE A 72 44.62 -37.85 23.55
N THR A 73 45.05 -38.19 24.76
CA THR A 73 44.40 -37.83 26.03
C THR A 73 45.36 -37.04 26.89
N PHE A 74 44.84 -36.20 27.77
CA PHE A 74 45.60 -35.40 28.73
C PHE A 74 45.35 -35.89 30.15
N GLU A 75 46.43 -36.14 30.89
CA GLU A 75 46.49 -36.62 32.28
C GLU A 75 47.62 -35.90 33.04
N ILE A 76 47.70 -34.58 32.89
CA ILE A 76 48.79 -33.77 33.45
C ILE A 76 48.55 -33.53 34.94
N SER A 77 49.55 -33.83 35.78
CA SER A 77 49.48 -33.65 37.24
C SER A 77 49.39 -32.18 37.64
N THR A 78 48.77 -31.87 38.78
CA THR A 78 48.84 -30.54 39.42
C THR A 78 50.24 -30.15 39.88
N GLU A 79 51.18 -31.10 39.92
CA GLU A 79 52.60 -30.86 40.19
C GLU A 79 53.37 -30.34 38.97
N ASP A 80 52.80 -30.43 37.77
CA ASP A 80 53.41 -29.89 36.55
C ASP A 80 53.45 -28.36 36.59
N GLY A 81 54.58 -27.78 36.16
CA GLY A 81 54.84 -26.34 36.25
C GLY A 81 53.89 -25.46 35.43
N GLY A 82 53.13 -26.03 34.50
CA GLY A 82 52.11 -25.31 33.73
C GLY A 82 50.75 -25.21 34.41
N TYR A 83 50.54 -25.83 35.59
CA TYR A 83 49.25 -25.75 36.30
C TYR A 83 49.02 -24.38 36.93
N ASN A 84 47.83 -23.80 36.68
CA ASN A 84 47.36 -22.59 37.32
C ASN A 84 46.18 -22.90 38.27
N PRO A 85 46.37 -22.82 39.61
CA PRO A 85 45.32 -23.14 40.57
C PRO A 85 44.16 -22.13 40.58
N ALA A 86 44.35 -20.91 40.05
CA ALA A 86 43.29 -19.91 40.01
C ALA A 86 42.25 -20.20 38.92
N THR A 87 42.67 -20.79 37.81
CA THR A 87 41.81 -21.17 36.69
C THR A 87 41.54 -22.67 36.63
N GLY A 88 42.33 -23.50 37.32
CA GLY A 88 42.24 -24.96 37.22
C GLY A 88 42.60 -25.46 35.81
N ALA A 89 43.54 -24.79 35.13
CA ALA A 89 43.99 -25.13 33.78
C ALA A 89 45.51 -25.27 33.70
N TRP A 90 45.98 -26.00 32.68
CA TRP A 90 47.39 -26.22 32.38
C TRP A 90 47.75 -25.52 31.07
N THR A 91 48.81 -24.73 31.09
CA THR A 91 49.30 -24.03 29.89
C THR A 91 50.49 -24.77 29.28
N ILE A 92 50.30 -25.30 28.07
CA ILE A 92 51.34 -25.86 27.21
C ILE A 92 51.92 -24.71 26.37
N THR A 93 53.13 -24.26 26.72
CA THR A 93 53.81 -23.21 25.98
C THR A 93 54.69 -23.82 24.88
N VAL A 94 54.37 -23.55 23.61
CA VAL A 94 55.10 -24.09 22.46
C VAL A 94 56.20 -23.15 21.96
N ASP A 95 57.34 -23.73 21.61
CA ASP A 95 58.58 -23.06 21.19
C ASP A 95 58.76 -23.05 19.68
N SER A 96 58.06 -23.93 18.98
CA SER A 96 58.02 -24.02 17.51
C SER A 96 56.66 -24.53 17.05
N SER A 97 56.38 -24.44 15.74
CA SER A 97 55.14 -25.00 15.18
C SER A 97 54.93 -26.45 15.61
N LEU A 98 53.73 -26.78 16.07
CA LEU A 98 53.37 -28.17 16.38
C LEU A 98 53.38 -29.01 15.09
N PRO A 99 53.66 -30.33 15.17
CA PRO A 99 53.50 -31.23 14.05
C PRO A 99 52.09 -31.13 13.45
N SER A 100 51.98 -31.20 12.12
CA SER A 100 50.66 -31.16 11.46
C SER A 100 49.88 -32.45 11.72
N VAL A 101 48.58 -32.32 11.90
CA VAL A 101 47.66 -33.46 12.09
C VAL A 101 47.36 -34.09 10.73
N LEU A 102 47.99 -35.24 10.48
CA LEU A 102 47.95 -35.99 9.22
C LEU A 102 47.03 -37.21 9.26
N ASN A 103 47.04 -37.93 10.37
CA ASN A 103 46.31 -39.19 10.55
C ASN A 103 44.94 -38.90 11.16
N SER A 104 43.94 -39.75 10.92
CA SER A 104 42.59 -39.61 11.49
C SER A 104 42.58 -39.91 13.00
N ILE A 105 42.79 -38.90 13.82
CA ILE A 105 43.00 -39.05 15.27
C ILE A 105 42.00 -38.22 16.08
N THR A 106 41.86 -38.55 17.36
CA THR A 106 41.13 -37.72 18.33
C THR A 106 42.10 -37.04 19.30
N ILE A 107 42.08 -35.71 19.34
CA ILE A 107 42.74 -34.88 20.35
C ILE A 107 41.70 -34.47 21.37
N ASP A 108 41.74 -35.04 22.57
CA ASP A 108 40.72 -34.85 23.60
C ASP A 108 41.23 -34.16 24.87
N GLY A 109 41.18 -32.83 24.88
CA GLY A 109 41.46 -32.00 26.05
C GLY A 109 40.47 -32.17 27.20
N LEU A 110 39.27 -32.71 26.96
CA LEU A 110 38.28 -32.91 28.03
C LEU A 110 38.72 -34.00 29.02
N THR A 111 39.63 -34.90 28.65
CA THR A 111 40.12 -35.92 29.60
C THR A 111 40.90 -35.31 30.76
N GLN A 112 41.49 -34.12 30.58
CA GLN A 112 42.18 -33.40 31.65
C GLN A 112 41.22 -33.04 32.79
N GLN A 113 39.91 -32.88 32.52
CA GLN A 113 38.92 -32.54 33.54
C GLN A 113 38.71 -33.64 34.58
N ALA A 114 39.22 -34.86 34.34
CA ALA A 114 39.26 -35.92 35.33
C ALA A 114 40.38 -35.74 36.37
N GLN A 115 41.36 -34.88 36.11
CA GLN A 115 42.47 -34.63 37.03
C GLN A 115 42.03 -33.77 38.23
N PRO A 116 42.57 -34.02 39.43
CA PRO A 116 42.29 -33.20 40.61
C PRO A 116 42.58 -31.72 40.33
N GLY A 117 41.69 -30.83 40.77
CA GLY A 117 41.86 -29.38 40.61
C GLY A 117 41.64 -28.84 39.19
N ALA A 118 41.26 -29.68 38.23
CA ALA A 118 40.88 -29.24 36.89
C ALA A 118 39.51 -28.54 36.89
N SER A 119 39.39 -27.51 36.05
CA SER A 119 38.12 -26.84 35.83
C SER A 119 37.19 -27.69 34.97
N THR A 120 35.91 -27.73 35.36
CA THR A 120 34.83 -28.37 34.57
C THR A 120 33.96 -27.36 33.83
N SER A 121 34.22 -26.06 33.98
CA SER A 121 33.41 -24.99 33.38
C SER A 121 33.99 -24.45 32.07
N HIS A 122 35.24 -24.77 31.77
CA HIS A 122 35.95 -24.37 30.55
C HIS A 122 37.04 -25.39 30.17
N PRO A 123 37.71 -25.25 29.00
CA PRO A 123 38.88 -26.06 28.66
C PRO A 123 39.96 -26.01 29.74
N ALA A 124 40.44 -27.19 30.16
CA ALA A 124 41.49 -27.31 31.17
C ALA A 124 42.91 -27.34 30.56
N ILE A 125 43.03 -27.41 29.24
CA ILE A 125 44.31 -27.33 28.52
C ILE A 125 44.33 -26.05 27.69
N GLU A 126 45.33 -25.21 27.90
CA GLU A 126 45.63 -24.00 27.13
C GLU A 126 46.91 -24.23 26.32
N ILE A 127 46.90 -23.89 25.03
CA ILE A 127 48.05 -23.99 24.14
C ILE A 127 48.39 -22.58 23.65
N VAL A 128 49.59 -22.12 23.96
CA VAL A 128 50.07 -20.77 23.65
C VAL A 128 51.49 -20.79 23.08
N PRO A 129 51.88 -19.85 22.21
CA PRO A 129 53.28 -19.72 21.82
C PRO A 129 54.10 -19.04 22.92
N ARG A 130 55.41 -19.34 22.99
CA ARG A 130 56.32 -18.61 23.90
C ARG A 130 56.41 -17.14 23.49
N SER A 131 56.06 -16.25 24.42
CA SER A 131 55.86 -14.79 24.23
C SER A 131 57.11 -13.99 23.83
N SER A 132 58.31 -14.59 23.81
CA SER A 132 59.59 -13.94 23.49
C SER A 132 60.11 -14.18 22.07
N ILE A 133 59.37 -14.89 21.21
CA ILE A 133 59.85 -15.28 19.88
C ILE A 133 59.13 -14.46 18.80
N SER A 134 59.81 -13.44 18.27
CA SER A 134 59.38 -12.64 17.10
C SER A 134 59.32 -13.43 15.78
N ALA A 135 59.50 -14.76 15.83
CA ALA A 135 59.65 -15.67 14.70
C ALA A 135 58.60 -16.79 14.65
N PHE A 136 57.57 -16.81 15.51
CA PHE A 136 56.47 -17.75 15.32
C PHE A 136 55.66 -17.29 14.09
N SER A 137 55.86 -17.92 12.93
CA SER A 137 54.93 -17.85 11.79
C SER A 137 54.21 -19.19 11.69
N GLY A 138 52.99 -19.29 12.21
CA GLY A 138 52.30 -20.57 12.23
C GLY A 138 50.93 -20.52 12.86
N ASN A 139 50.11 -21.52 12.51
CA ASN A 139 48.83 -21.76 13.15
C ASN A 139 49.05 -22.48 14.49
N GLY A 140 48.09 -22.39 15.43
CA GLY A 140 48.15 -23.15 16.69
C GLY A 140 48.10 -24.65 16.42
N LEU A 141 47.05 -25.12 15.73
CA LEU A 141 46.95 -26.47 15.17
C LEU A 141 46.77 -26.41 13.66
N ASN A 142 47.59 -27.18 12.93
CA ASN A 142 47.49 -27.32 11.48
C ASN A 142 47.02 -28.73 11.12
N ILE A 143 45.80 -28.85 10.59
CA ILE A 143 45.14 -30.10 10.22
C ILE A 143 45.17 -30.24 8.70
N ILE A 144 45.80 -31.30 8.21
CA ILE A 144 45.96 -31.58 6.79
C ILE A 144 45.38 -32.94 6.38
N GLY A 145 45.14 -33.84 7.34
CA GLY A 145 44.39 -35.08 7.17
C GLY A 145 42.91 -34.97 7.54
N GLY A 146 42.12 -35.95 7.14
CA GLY A 146 40.67 -35.99 7.36
C GLY A 146 40.26 -36.84 8.56
N GLU A 147 38.99 -36.72 8.95
CA GLU A 147 38.36 -37.48 10.03
C GLU A 147 39.02 -37.29 11.42
N ASN A 148 39.58 -36.11 11.66
CA ASN A 148 40.11 -35.74 12.98
C ASN A 148 39.04 -35.19 13.90
N THR A 149 39.19 -35.41 15.20
CA THR A 149 38.41 -34.72 16.24
C THR A 149 39.33 -33.89 17.11
N VAL A 150 39.07 -32.59 17.25
CA VAL A 150 39.76 -31.68 18.15
C VAL A 150 38.77 -31.11 19.15
N ARG A 151 38.96 -31.40 20.45
CA ARG A 151 38.03 -30.93 21.46
C ARG A 151 38.62 -30.56 22.80
N GLY A 152 37.98 -29.61 23.48
CA GLY A 152 38.27 -29.24 24.86
C GLY A 152 39.59 -28.50 25.07
N LEU A 153 40.06 -27.74 24.07
CA LEU A 153 41.32 -26.99 24.13
C LEU A 153 41.08 -25.48 24.12
N ALA A 154 41.89 -24.71 24.85
CA ALA A 154 42.07 -23.28 24.64
C ALA A 154 43.30 -23.05 23.75
N ILE A 155 43.17 -22.27 22.67
CA ILE A 155 44.22 -22.03 21.67
C ILE A 155 44.29 -20.53 21.34
N ASP A 156 45.36 -19.87 21.77
CA ASP A 156 45.45 -18.41 21.74
C ASP A 156 46.88 -17.87 21.56
N GLY A 157 46.97 -16.58 21.19
CA GLY A 157 48.24 -15.85 21.06
C GLY A 157 49.08 -16.17 19.81
N PHE A 158 48.60 -17.01 18.88
CA PHE A 158 49.36 -17.40 17.69
C PHE A 158 49.40 -16.31 16.61
N SER A 159 50.45 -16.28 15.78
CA SER A 159 50.54 -15.29 14.68
C SER A 159 49.66 -15.62 13.46
N GLY A 160 49.33 -16.91 13.27
CA GLY A 160 48.42 -17.41 12.25
C GLY A 160 46.99 -17.60 12.77
N PHE A 161 46.31 -18.62 12.27
CA PHE A 161 45.01 -19.05 12.80
C PHE A 161 45.19 -19.89 14.07
N GLY A 162 44.23 -19.87 14.99
CA GLY A 162 44.22 -20.80 16.11
C GLY A 162 44.16 -22.26 15.61
N VAL A 163 43.21 -22.57 14.72
CA VAL A 163 43.09 -23.86 14.04
C VAL A 163 42.99 -23.65 12.53
N ALA A 164 43.73 -24.41 11.74
CA ALA A 164 43.63 -24.39 10.28
C ALA A 164 43.41 -25.79 9.71
N MET A 165 42.36 -25.94 8.89
CA MET A 165 42.06 -27.14 8.11
C MET A 165 42.31 -26.82 6.63
N SER A 166 43.56 -26.92 6.18
CA SER A 166 44.03 -26.31 4.91
C SER A 166 44.58 -27.32 3.88
N GLY A 167 44.65 -28.61 4.21
CA GLY A 167 45.11 -29.65 3.29
C GLY A 167 44.00 -30.14 2.33
N SER A 168 44.36 -30.58 1.12
CA SER A 168 43.41 -31.16 0.15
C SER A 168 42.73 -32.45 0.62
N GLY A 169 43.22 -33.06 1.70
CA GLY A 169 42.61 -34.21 2.37
C GLY A 169 42.04 -33.90 3.76
N ALA A 170 41.95 -32.63 4.17
CA ALA A 170 41.49 -32.23 5.49
C ALA A 170 39.95 -32.25 5.60
N ASP A 171 39.29 -33.27 5.07
CA ASP A 171 37.82 -33.35 5.05
C ASP A 171 37.28 -34.05 6.30
N ARG A 172 36.00 -33.84 6.64
CA ARG A 172 35.29 -34.57 7.71
C ARG A 172 35.92 -34.42 9.10
N ASN A 173 36.61 -33.32 9.36
CA ASN A 173 37.12 -33.02 10.69
C ASN A 173 36.01 -32.45 11.59
N LEU A 174 36.09 -32.74 12.89
CA LEU A 174 35.22 -32.24 13.94
C LEU A 174 36.01 -31.36 14.90
N VAL A 175 35.70 -30.08 14.97
CA VAL A 175 36.28 -29.12 15.93
C VAL A 175 35.19 -28.72 16.91
N THR A 176 35.27 -29.10 18.19
CA THR A 176 34.16 -28.95 19.14
C THR A 176 34.60 -28.62 20.57
N GLY A 177 33.87 -27.77 21.28
CA GLY A 177 34.16 -27.45 22.70
C GLY A 177 35.50 -26.74 22.94
N ASN A 178 36.07 -26.07 21.93
CA ASN A 178 37.34 -25.36 22.05
C ASN A 178 37.15 -23.85 22.28
N PHE A 179 38.08 -23.21 22.97
CA PHE A 179 38.16 -21.74 23.12
C PHE A 179 39.32 -21.24 22.25
N ILE A 180 39.07 -20.31 21.33
CA ILE A 180 40.04 -19.90 20.31
C ILE A 180 40.11 -18.38 20.25
N GLY A 181 41.25 -17.83 20.66
CA GLY A 181 41.53 -16.38 20.67
C GLY A 181 41.16 -15.66 21.97
N THR A 182 40.81 -16.40 23.02
CA THR A 182 40.56 -15.89 24.38
C THR A 182 41.42 -16.63 25.39
N ASP A 183 41.48 -16.12 26.62
CA ASP A 183 41.94 -16.91 27.76
C ASP A 183 41.03 -18.13 28.04
N VAL A 184 41.48 -19.04 28.90
CA VAL A 184 40.70 -20.23 29.31
C VAL A 184 39.33 -19.91 29.90
N THR A 185 39.12 -18.73 30.50
CA THR A 185 37.80 -18.33 31.03
C THR A 185 36.84 -17.86 29.94
N GLY A 186 37.36 -17.56 28.74
CA GLY A 186 36.57 -17.06 27.62
C GLY A 186 36.09 -15.63 27.80
N SER A 187 36.70 -14.85 28.69
CA SER A 187 36.27 -13.48 29.01
C SER A 187 37.27 -12.42 28.57
N THR A 188 38.53 -12.80 28.35
CA THR A 188 39.61 -11.88 27.95
C THR A 188 40.15 -12.27 26.59
N ALA A 189 40.25 -11.31 25.66
CA ALA A 189 40.86 -11.55 24.36
C ALA A 189 42.36 -11.85 24.49
N ARG A 190 42.80 -12.92 23.82
CA ARG A 190 44.20 -13.30 23.62
C ARG A 190 44.41 -13.58 22.13
N PRO A 191 44.56 -12.51 21.33
CA PRO A 191 44.34 -12.62 19.90
C PRO A 191 45.31 -13.58 19.24
N ASN A 192 44.77 -14.53 18.47
CA ASN A 192 45.51 -15.04 17.34
C ASN A 192 45.56 -13.92 16.29
N VAL A 193 46.74 -13.50 15.83
CA VAL A 193 46.92 -12.36 14.89
C VAL A 193 46.24 -12.63 13.55
N GLY A 194 46.15 -13.90 13.14
CA GLY A 194 45.27 -14.35 12.06
C GLY A 194 43.80 -14.41 12.48
N GLY A 195 43.05 -15.38 11.95
CA GLY A 195 41.68 -15.63 12.38
C GLY A 195 41.60 -16.67 13.50
N GLY A 196 40.39 -17.03 13.93
CA GLY A 196 40.20 -18.15 14.85
C GLY A 196 40.38 -19.49 14.14
N ILE A 197 39.52 -19.77 13.17
CA ILE A 197 39.52 -21.03 12.40
C ILE A 197 39.58 -20.76 10.89
N LEU A 198 40.49 -21.43 10.19
CA LEU A 198 40.52 -21.50 8.72
C LEU A 198 39.95 -22.83 8.22
N VAL A 199 39.03 -22.76 7.25
CA VAL A 199 38.39 -23.90 6.59
C VAL A 199 38.68 -23.84 5.09
N GLY A 200 39.68 -24.62 4.67
CA GLY A 200 40.10 -24.77 3.27
C GLY A 200 39.68 -26.10 2.63
N SER A 201 38.91 -26.93 3.34
CA SER A 201 38.50 -28.29 2.96
C SER A 201 37.00 -28.52 3.16
N SER A 202 36.48 -29.70 2.79
CA SER A 202 35.05 -30.01 2.74
C SER A 202 34.55 -30.88 3.89
N ASP A 203 33.23 -30.93 4.06
CA ASP A 203 32.53 -31.81 4.99
C ASP A 203 32.95 -31.68 6.47
N ASN A 204 33.60 -30.57 6.87
CA ASN A 204 34.02 -30.38 8.25
C ASN A 204 32.86 -29.90 9.12
N THR A 205 32.86 -30.31 10.39
CA THR A 205 31.91 -29.85 11.41
C THR A 205 32.62 -29.01 12.45
N ILE A 206 32.16 -27.78 12.65
CA ILE A 206 32.65 -26.88 13.70
C ILE A 206 31.51 -26.68 14.70
N GLY A 207 31.67 -27.25 15.88
CA GLY A 207 30.75 -27.16 16.99
C GLY A 207 29.78 -28.33 17.08
N GLY A 208 28.62 -28.09 17.72
CA GLY A 208 27.60 -29.09 17.96
C GLY A 208 26.39 -28.49 18.69
N THR A 209 25.38 -29.31 18.98
CA THR A 209 24.11 -28.83 19.57
C THR A 209 24.12 -28.83 21.10
N ALA A 210 24.96 -29.67 21.71
CA ALA A 210 25.12 -29.70 23.16
C ALA A 210 25.98 -28.52 23.64
N ALA A 211 25.76 -28.06 24.87
CA ALA A 211 26.49 -26.92 25.42
C ALA A 211 28.02 -27.13 25.48
N VAL A 212 28.44 -28.36 25.78
CA VAL A 212 29.86 -28.76 25.83
C VAL A 212 30.52 -28.85 24.45
N GLU A 213 29.72 -28.91 23.37
CA GLU A 213 30.23 -29.05 22.00
C GLU A 213 30.50 -27.68 21.34
N ARG A 214 30.05 -26.59 21.96
CA ARG A 214 30.14 -25.23 21.39
C ARG A 214 31.57 -24.73 21.44
N ASN A 215 32.12 -24.31 20.31
CA ASN A 215 33.36 -23.56 20.35
C ASN A 215 33.08 -22.10 20.72
N LEU A 216 34.02 -21.48 21.44
CA LEU A 216 34.11 -20.04 21.64
C LEU A 216 35.21 -19.50 20.74
N ILE A 217 34.87 -18.66 19.76
CA ILE A 217 35.81 -18.15 18.75
C ILE A 217 35.75 -16.62 18.76
N SER A 218 36.58 -16.03 19.59
CA SER A 218 36.45 -14.64 20.03
C SER A 218 37.83 -14.00 20.18
N GLY A 219 37.91 -12.68 20.15
CA GLY A 219 39.15 -11.94 20.40
C GLY A 219 40.25 -12.09 19.35
N ASN A 220 39.99 -12.71 18.18
CA ASN A 220 41.01 -12.91 17.15
C ASN A 220 41.30 -11.63 16.34
N GLY A 221 42.49 -11.54 15.75
CA GLY A 221 43.01 -10.38 15.00
C GLY A 221 42.42 -10.21 13.59
N LYS A 222 41.70 -11.20 13.07
CA LYS A 222 40.96 -11.15 11.80
C LYS A 222 39.54 -11.70 11.95
N ASP A 223 39.09 -12.52 11.00
CA ASP A 223 37.77 -13.16 11.02
C ASP A 223 37.75 -14.26 12.09
N GLY A 224 36.61 -14.48 12.76
CA GLY A 224 36.47 -15.59 13.71
C GLY A 224 36.62 -16.95 13.00
N ILE A 225 35.77 -17.19 11.99
CA ILE A 225 35.90 -18.33 11.08
C ILE A 225 35.99 -17.82 9.64
N LEU A 226 36.96 -18.33 8.87
CA LEU A 226 37.06 -18.10 7.43
C LEU A 226 36.91 -19.42 6.67
N ILE A 227 35.90 -19.50 5.81
CA ILE A 227 35.75 -20.57 4.81
C ILE A 227 36.23 -20.04 3.46
N GLU A 228 37.29 -20.64 2.92
CA GLU A 228 37.93 -20.17 1.69
C GLU A 228 37.27 -20.72 0.43
N SER A 229 37.43 -20.01 -0.69
CA SER A 229 36.91 -20.44 -1.99
C SER A 229 37.67 -21.62 -2.60
N GLY A 230 38.89 -21.93 -2.10
CA GLY A 230 39.74 -23.05 -2.50
C GLY A 230 40.22 -23.01 -3.96
N GLU A 231 41.54 -22.98 -4.22
CA GLU A 231 42.09 -23.11 -5.58
C GLU A 231 42.15 -24.57 -6.07
N VAL A 232 42.15 -25.54 -5.15
CA VAL A 232 42.39 -26.98 -5.45
C VAL A 232 41.22 -27.87 -5.06
N ASN A 233 40.50 -27.56 -3.96
CA ASN A 233 39.24 -28.17 -3.54
C ASN A 233 38.34 -27.06 -2.99
N ALA A 234 37.11 -26.93 -3.50
CA ALA A 234 36.16 -25.97 -2.94
C ALA A 234 35.75 -26.43 -1.53
N ALA A 235 35.91 -25.60 -0.51
CA ALA A 235 35.55 -25.91 0.88
C ALA A 235 34.01 -25.95 1.05
N THR A 236 33.39 -27.04 0.62
CA THR A 236 31.92 -27.21 0.54
C THR A 236 31.41 -28.22 1.57
N GLY A 237 30.10 -28.24 1.83
CA GLY A 237 29.51 -29.21 2.75
C GLY A 237 29.90 -29.00 4.22
N ASN A 238 30.59 -27.90 4.55
CA ASN A 238 30.96 -27.62 5.94
C ASN A 238 29.74 -27.21 6.77
N VAL A 239 29.70 -27.63 8.03
CA VAL A 239 28.59 -27.41 8.96
C VAL A 239 29.11 -26.73 10.22
N ILE A 240 28.56 -25.56 10.54
CA ILE A 240 28.99 -24.73 11.68
C ILE A 240 27.80 -24.63 12.64
N LEU A 241 27.84 -25.29 13.80
CA LEU A 241 26.70 -25.45 14.70
C LEU A 241 27.00 -24.97 16.13
N GLY A 242 26.07 -24.21 16.70
CA GLY A 242 26.03 -23.90 18.13
C GLY A 242 27.22 -23.08 18.65
N ASN A 243 28.08 -22.54 17.79
CA ASN A 243 29.27 -21.81 18.23
C ASN A 243 28.93 -20.44 18.80
N ARG A 244 29.81 -19.90 19.64
CA ARG A 244 29.82 -18.51 20.08
C ARG A 244 30.97 -17.79 19.41
N ILE A 245 30.69 -16.71 18.69
CA ILE A 245 31.64 -16.03 17.83
C ILE A 245 31.60 -14.52 18.13
N GLY A 246 32.68 -14.01 18.75
CA GLY A 246 32.86 -12.61 19.11
C GLY A 246 32.26 -12.20 20.46
N THR A 247 31.82 -13.15 21.28
CA THR A 247 31.29 -12.91 22.64
C THR A 247 32.18 -13.53 23.71
N ASP A 248 31.84 -13.28 24.97
CA ASP A 248 32.33 -14.08 26.10
C ASP A 248 31.73 -15.51 26.10
N ALA A 249 32.22 -16.38 26.99
CA ALA A 249 31.74 -17.76 27.15
C ALA A 249 30.24 -17.86 27.51
N ALA A 250 29.70 -16.85 28.21
CA ALA A 250 28.27 -16.75 28.55
C ALA A 250 27.42 -16.30 27.35
N GLY A 251 27.99 -15.53 26.42
CA GLY A 251 27.31 -14.84 25.35
C GLY A 251 26.56 -13.58 25.82
N SER A 252 27.04 -12.96 26.90
CA SER A 252 26.47 -11.75 27.51
C SER A 252 27.30 -10.49 27.29
N LEU A 253 28.58 -10.62 26.93
CA LEU A 253 29.49 -9.51 26.67
C LEU A 253 30.21 -9.69 25.33
N ALA A 254 30.59 -8.59 24.70
CA ALA A 254 31.36 -8.60 23.46
C ALA A 254 32.85 -8.85 23.75
N VAL A 255 33.44 -9.84 23.08
CA VAL A 255 34.88 -10.09 22.99
C VAL A 255 35.20 -10.26 21.49
N GLY A 256 34.96 -9.18 20.76
CA GLY A 256 34.86 -9.18 19.31
C GLY A 256 36.12 -9.66 18.59
N ASN A 257 35.93 -10.40 17.49
CA ASN A 257 36.99 -10.54 16.50
C ASN A 257 37.18 -9.20 15.76
N ALA A 258 38.41 -8.90 15.35
CA ALA A 258 38.75 -7.60 14.76
C ALA A 258 38.18 -7.39 13.33
N GLN A 259 37.65 -8.44 12.70
CA GLN A 259 36.93 -8.35 11.42
C GLN A 259 35.53 -8.99 11.50
N THR A 260 35.22 -9.91 10.58
CA THR A 260 33.91 -10.56 10.46
C THR A 260 33.80 -11.65 11.52
N GLY A 261 32.62 -11.90 12.05
CA GLY A 261 32.41 -13.12 12.85
C GLY A 261 32.71 -14.38 12.03
N LEU A 262 32.02 -14.53 10.91
CA LEU A 262 32.22 -15.64 9.99
C LEU A 262 32.16 -15.18 8.52
N ARG A 263 33.20 -15.51 7.76
CA ARG A 263 33.31 -15.20 6.33
C ARG A 263 33.22 -16.45 5.47
N VAL A 264 32.31 -16.47 4.49
CA VAL A 264 32.06 -17.62 3.59
C VAL A 264 32.38 -17.25 2.15
N ARG A 265 33.46 -17.79 1.60
CA ARG A 265 33.85 -17.59 0.20
C ARG A 265 33.48 -18.74 -0.73
N SER A 266 33.23 -19.93 -0.18
CA SER A 266 32.82 -21.13 -0.92
C SER A 266 31.30 -21.34 -0.95
N THR A 267 30.87 -22.37 -1.66
CA THR A 267 29.47 -22.73 -1.87
C THR A 267 29.05 -23.92 -1.01
N GLY A 268 27.73 -24.09 -0.84
CA GLY A 268 27.19 -25.35 -0.30
C GLY A 268 27.49 -25.63 1.18
N ASN A 269 27.70 -24.60 2.01
CA ASN A 269 27.94 -24.74 3.44
C ASN A 269 26.68 -24.42 4.27
N THR A 270 26.63 -24.95 5.49
CA THR A 270 25.56 -24.73 6.45
C THR A 270 26.08 -24.05 7.70
N VAL A 271 25.55 -22.86 8.01
CA VAL A 271 25.82 -22.09 9.23
C VAL A 271 24.57 -22.09 10.08
N GLY A 272 24.60 -22.88 11.14
CA GLY A 272 23.52 -23.06 12.10
C GLY A 272 22.60 -24.23 11.73
N GLY A 273 21.43 -24.30 12.36
CA GLY A 273 20.46 -25.36 12.13
C GLY A 273 19.11 -25.09 12.79
N THR A 274 18.10 -25.89 12.47
CA THR A 274 16.73 -25.75 13.01
C THR A 274 16.52 -26.45 14.35
N SER A 275 17.42 -27.37 14.73
CA SER A 275 17.39 -28.01 16.04
C SER A 275 17.75 -27.01 17.15
N SER A 276 17.16 -27.19 18.34
CA SER A 276 17.55 -26.39 19.51
C SER A 276 19.06 -26.50 19.76
N GLY A 277 19.72 -25.38 20.02
CA GLY A 277 21.17 -25.31 20.23
C GLY A 277 22.03 -25.38 18.97
N ALA A 278 21.45 -25.59 17.77
CA ALA A 278 22.20 -25.65 16.51
C ALA A 278 22.58 -24.26 15.96
N GLY A 279 21.79 -23.22 16.28
CA GLY A 279 22.07 -21.85 15.87
C GLY A 279 23.34 -21.30 16.50
N ASN A 280 24.18 -20.62 15.70
CA ASN A 280 25.36 -19.95 16.22
C ASN A 280 25.00 -18.58 16.82
N LEU A 281 25.72 -18.17 17.86
CA LEU A 281 25.70 -16.81 18.39
C LEU A 281 26.86 -16.03 17.76
N ILE A 282 26.56 -15.00 16.96
CA ILE A 282 27.53 -14.22 16.18
C ILE A 282 27.34 -12.74 16.49
N ALA A 283 28.09 -12.23 17.45
CA ALA A 283 27.91 -10.87 17.94
C ALA A 283 29.23 -10.27 18.44
N GLY A 284 29.28 -8.96 18.65
CA GLY A 284 30.45 -8.26 19.18
C GLY A 284 31.59 -8.04 18.17
N ASN A 285 31.49 -8.53 16.94
CA ASN A 285 32.57 -8.44 15.94
C ASN A 285 32.69 -7.01 15.37
N LEU A 286 33.90 -6.58 15.02
CA LEU A 286 34.13 -5.18 14.60
C LEU A 286 33.64 -4.86 13.17
N LYS A 287 33.35 -5.88 12.35
CA LYS A 287 32.72 -5.73 11.03
C LYS A 287 31.36 -6.43 10.98
N GLU A 288 31.04 -7.20 9.93
CA GLU A 288 29.79 -7.93 9.82
C GLU A 288 29.77 -9.15 10.77
N GLY A 289 28.57 -9.59 11.15
CA GLY A 289 28.42 -10.91 11.75
C GLY A 289 28.78 -11.99 10.73
N LEU A 290 28.15 -11.93 9.55
CA LEU A 290 28.35 -12.85 8.43
C LEU A 290 28.63 -12.09 7.13
N PHE A 291 29.70 -12.47 6.41
CA PHE A 291 30.02 -11.92 5.10
C PHE A 291 30.21 -13.04 4.07
N VAL A 292 29.40 -13.04 3.00
CA VAL A 292 29.21 -14.20 2.12
C VAL A 292 29.42 -13.82 0.66
N GLN A 293 30.39 -14.47 0.04
CA GLN A 293 30.77 -14.28 -1.36
C GLN A 293 30.48 -15.53 -2.23
N GLY A 294 30.31 -16.70 -1.61
CA GLY A 294 29.89 -17.93 -2.31
C GLY A 294 28.38 -18.15 -2.30
N GLY A 295 27.85 -18.80 -3.32
CA GLY A 295 26.43 -19.12 -3.46
C GLY A 295 26.01 -20.48 -2.88
N GLY A 296 24.70 -20.72 -2.78
CA GLY A 296 24.17 -22.04 -2.36
C GLY A 296 24.41 -22.39 -0.89
N ASN A 297 24.68 -21.40 -0.03
CA ASN A 297 24.89 -21.62 1.40
C ASN A 297 23.57 -21.49 2.19
N ALA A 298 23.49 -22.14 3.35
CA ALA A 298 22.34 -22.08 4.25
C ALA A 298 22.72 -21.44 5.60
N PHE A 299 21.97 -20.42 6.02
CA PHE A 299 22.13 -19.69 7.28
C PHE A 299 20.86 -19.88 8.11
N LEU A 300 20.90 -20.76 9.10
CA LEU A 300 19.72 -21.30 9.76
C LEU A 300 19.75 -21.04 11.28
N GLY A 301 18.72 -20.40 11.83
CA GLY A 301 18.50 -20.36 13.28
C GLY A 301 19.54 -19.58 14.10
N ASN A 302 20.37 -18.75 13.47
CA ASN A 302 21.46 -18.04 14.15
C ASN A 302 20.97 -16.79 14.91
N PHE A 303 21.69 -16.45 15.98
CA PHE A 303 21.53 -15.22 16.76
C PHE A 303 22.66 -14.26 16.37
N ILE A 304 22.34 -13.15 15.72
CA ILE A 304 23.32 -12.25 15.10
C ILE A 304 23.15 -10.83 15.64
N GLY A 305 24.17 -10.36 16.37
CA GLY A 305 24.22 -9.02 16.98
C GLY A 305 23.51 -8.90 18.34
N VAL A 306 22.96 -9.98 18.87
CA VAL A 306 22.29 -10.03 20.17
C VAL A 306 23.08 -10.85 21.19
N ASP A 307 22.68 -10.79 22.47
CA ASP A 307 23.12 -11.71 23.51
C ASP A 307 22.56 -13.14 23.31
N ALA A 308 23.05 -14.09 24.10
CA ALA A 308 22.64 -15.50 24.02
C ALA A 308 21.14 -15.74 24.24
N ALA A 309 20.45 -14.84 24.95
CA ALA A 309 19.01 -14.89 25.17
C ALA A 309 18.21 -14.24 24.04
N GLY A 310 18.86 -13.44 23.18
CA GLY A 310 18.22 -12.63 22.16
C GLY A 310 17.37 -11.49 22.74
N THR A 311 17.77 -10.96 23.89
CA THR A 311 17.07 -9.92 24.67
C THR A 311 17.81 -8.59 24.73
N ALA A 312 19.12 -8.57 24.48
CA ALA A 312 19.93 -7.35 24.47
C ALA A 312 20.83 -7.27 23.23
N ALA A 313 21.19 -6.05 22.82
CA ALA A 313 22.16 -5.83 21.74
C ALA A 313 23.59 -5.98 22.28
N LEU A 314 24.40 -6.78 21.59
CA LEU A 314 25.86 -6.73 21.67
C LEU A 314 26.44 -6.01 20.44
N GLY A 315 25.80 -6.22 19.30
CA GLY A 315 26.05 -5.57 18.02
C GLY A 315 27.29 -6.10 17.29
N ASN A 316 27.19 -6.21 15.97
CA ASN A 316 28.36 -6.24 15.10
C ASN A 316 28.58 -4.82 14.54
N GLY A 317 29.82 -4.45 14.23
CA GLY A 317 30.17 -3.08 13.80
C GLY A 317 29.57 -2.67 12.45
N LEU A 318 29.26 -3.64 11.59
CA LEU A 318 28.55 -3.47 10.32
C LEU A 318 27.27 -4.33 10.31
N SER A 319 26.90 -4.90 9.17
CA SER A 319 25.63 -5.61 9.02
C SER A 319 25.61 -6.93 9.78
N GLY A 320 24.41 -7.41 10.13
CA GLY A 320 24.28 -8.78 10.64
C GLY A 320 24.74 -9.81 9.60
N LEU A 321 24.21 -9.72 8.38
CA LEU A 321 24.56 -10.58 7.25
C LEU A 321 24.68 -9.77 5.95
N THR A 322 25.76 -9.98 5.21
CA THR A 322 25.94 -9.43 3.86
C THR A 322 26.16 -10.57 2.85
N LEU A 323 25.32 -10.61 1.81
CA LEU A 323 25.44 -11.47 0.63
C LEU A 323 26.00 -10.61 -0.52
N GLU A 324 27.32 -10.67 -0.72
CA GLU A 324 28.06 -9.87 -1.68
C GLU A 324 28.25 -10.63 -2.99
N GLY A 325 27.47 -10.28 -4.01
CA GLY A 325 27.52 -10.91 -5.32
C GLY A 325 27.19 -12.40 -5.31
N SER A 326 26.54 -12.90 -4.25
CA SER A 326 26.36 -14.33 -4.00
C SER A 326 24.91 -14.75 -4.15
N GLY A 327 24.67 -15.77 -4.99
CA GLY A 327 23.32 -16.24 -5.32
C GLY A 327 22.93 -17.57 -4.68
N SER A 328 21.63 -17.91 -4.75
CA SER A 328 21.06 -19.18 -4.28
C SER A 328 21.28 -19.48 -2.79
N ASN A 329 21.51 -18.47 -1.95
CA ASN A 329 21.65 -18.68 -0.51
C ASN A 329 20.29 -18.72 0.19
N THR A 330 20.19 -19.52 1.25
CA THR A 330 19.00 -19.61 2.11
C THR A 330 19.30 -18.99 3.46
N VAL A 331 18.52 -17.98 3.87
CA VAL A 331 18.60 -17.32 5.17
C VAL A 331 17.29 -17.54 5.90
N ARG A 332 17.27 -18.44 6.89
CA ARG A 332 16.02 -18.87 7.52
C ARG A 332 16.05 -18.91 9.05
N GLY A 333 15.03 -18.34 9.68
CA GLY A 333 14.81 -18.49 11.12
C GLY A 333 15.84 -17.81 12.01
N ASN A 334 16.59 -16.84 11.49
CA ASN A 334 17.64 -16.14 12.25
C ASN A 334 17.06 -14.92 12.99
N VAL A 335 17.71 -14.54 14.09
CA VAL A 335 17.51 -13.25 14.77
C VAL A 335 18.67 -12.33 14.38
N LEU A 336 18.39 -11.27 13.62
CA LEU A 336 19.39 -10.29 13.16
C LEU A 336 19.06 -8.90 13.71
N SER A 337 19.62 -8.58 14.88
CA SER A 337 19.23 -7.40 15.64
C SER A 337 20.43 -6.76 16.34
N GLY A 338 20.34 -5.47 16.65
CA GLY A 338 21.42 -4.74 17.33
C GLY A 338 22.65 -4.44 16.46
N ASN A 339 22.64 -4.74 15.16
CA ASN A 339 23.79 -4.60 14.27
C ASN A 339 23.97 -3.17 13.72
N GLY A 340 25.20 -2.87 13.31
CA GLY A 340 25.59 -1.67 12.56
C GLY A 340 25.92 -0.45 13.43
N THR A 341 26.34 0.61 12.75
CA THR A 341 26.49 1.97 13.31
C THR A 341 25.64 2.93 12.48
N ALA A 342 25.31 4.10 13.02
CA ALA A 342 24.43 5.06 12.32
C ALA A 342 24.99 5.56 10.97
N SER A 343 26.31 5.47 10.74
CA SER A 343 27.00 6.02 9.56
C SER A 343 27.35 4.99 8.48
N SER A 344 27.18 3.69 8.74
CA SER A 344 27.73 2.65 7.85
C SER A 344 26.82 2.23 6.71
N GLY A 345 25.57 2.72 6.65
CA GLY A 345 24.54 2.18 5.75
C GLY A 345 24.21 0.70 6.03
N ALA A 346 24.78 0.14 7.10
CA ALA A 346 24.77 -1.27 7.43
C ALA A 346 23.51 -1.66 8.21
N GLY A 347 22.86 -2.75 7.80
CA GLY A 347 21.53 -3.15 8.27
C GLY A 347 21.50 -4.51 8.94
N GLY A 348 20.30 -5.08 9.06
CA GLY A 348 20.15 -6.49 9.43
C GLY A 348 20.75 -7.40 8.35
N ILE A 349 20.21 -7.29 7.12
CA ILE A 349 20.64 -8.09 5.95
C ILE A 349 20.92 -7.17 4.75
N ILE A 350 22.01 -7.44 4.02
CA ILE A 350 22.32 -6.80 2.73
C ILE A 350 22.44 -7.85 1.62
N LEU A 351 21.76 -7.61 0.50
CA LEU A 351 21.89 -8.31 -0.78
C LEU A 351 22.51 -7.32 -1.78
N ASN A 352 23.78 -7.50 -2.11
CA ASN A 352 24.54 -6.52 -2.90
C ASN A 352 25.11 -7.11 -4.19
N GLY A 353 25.00 -6.37 -5.28
CA GLY A 353 25.62 -6.70 -6.57
C GLY A 353 24.74 -7.57 -7.46
N SER A 354 24.98 -7.52 -8.77
CA SER A 354 24.21 -8.26 -9.78
C SER A 354 24.32 -9.78 -9.66
N GLY A 355 25.34 -10.30 -8.96
CA GLY A 355 25.47 -11.72 -8.63
C GLY A 355 24.58 -12.17 -7.47
N ALA A 356 24.06 -11.25 -6.64
CA ALA A 356 23.14 -11.57 -5.57
C ALA A 356 21.76 -11.90 -6.16
N THR A 357 21.58 -13.17 -6.50
CA THR A 357 20.39 -13.67 -7.19
C THR A 357 19.79 -14.90 -6.55
N GLN A 358 18.47 -15.09 -6.65
CA GLN A 358 17.80 -16.30 -6.17
C GLN A 358 18.04 -16.61 -4.68
N ASN A 359 18.37 -15.58 -3.88
CA ASN A 359 18.51 -15.75 -2.44
C ASN A 359 17.12 -15.79 -1.79
N LEU A 360 16.95 -16.69 -0.81
CA LEU A 360 15.71 -16.91 -0.08
C LEU A 360 15.88 -16.43 1.37
N VAL A 361 15.27 -15.32 1.74
CA VAL A 361 15.29 -14.78 3.10
C VAL A 361 13.92 -15.00 3.73
N ARG A 362 13.78 -15.94 4.67
CA ARG A 362 12.46 -16.41 5.18
C ARG A 362 12.43 -16.61 6.70
N GLY A 363 11.32 -16.25 7.34
CA GLY A 363 11.10 -16.59 8.75
C GLY A 363 12.08 -15.92 9.73
N ASN A 364 12.77 -14.85 9.34
CA ASN A 364 13.77 -14.18 10.19
C ASN A 364 13.11 -13.07 11.03
N LEU A 365 13.65 -12.84 12.24
CA LEU A 365 13.35 -11.67 13.07
C LEU A 365 14.47 -10.64 12.89
N ILE A 366 14.14 -9.43 12.44
CA ILE A 366 15.12 -8.40 12.07
C ILE A 366 14.79 -7.10 12.80
N GLY A 367 15.65 -6.73 13.76
CA GLY A 367 15.51 -5.54 14.60
C GLY A 367 14.64 -5.73 15.85
N LEU A 368 14.31 -6.99 16.18
CA LEU A 368 13.51 -7.39 17.34
C LEU A 368 14.28 -8.31 18.30
N ASN A 369 13.77 -8.46 19.51
CA ASN A 369 14.14 -9.55 20.41
C ASN A 369 13.71 -10.92 19.85
N ASN A 370 14.24 -12.01 20.42
CA ASN A 370 13.93 -13.38 20.00
C ASN A 370 12.44 -13.76 20.15
N ALA A 371 11.70 -13.07 21.03
CA ALA A 371 10.25 -13.26 21.15
C ALA A 371 9.44 -12.53 20.04
N GLY A 372 10.07 -11.63 19.29
CA GLY A 372 9.42 -10.82 18.26
C GLY A 372 8.47 -9.75 18.82
N THR A 373 8.65 -9.31 20.07
CA THR A 373 7.73 -8.42 20.78
C THR A 373 8.27 -7.03 21.05
N ALA A 374 9.60 -6.85 21.08
CA ALA A 374 10.22 -5.57 21.39
C ALA A 374 11.43 -5.30 20.47
N ALA A 375 11.71 -4.02 20.23
CA ALA A 375 12.82 -3.61 19.37
C ALA A 375 14.18 -3.87 20.03
N ILE A 376 15.09 -4.46 19.27
CA ILE A 376 16.54 -4.41 19.48
C ILE A 376 17.12 -3.83 18.18
N PRO A 377 17.12 -2.48 18.05
CA PRO A 377 17.27 -1.84 16.75
C PRO A 377 18.59 -2.19 16.06
N ASN A 378 18.52 -2.63 14.80
CA ASN A 378 19.65 -2.40 13.90
C ASN A 378 19.75 -0.89 13.65
N ARG A 379 20.97 -0.34 13.60
CA ARG A 379 21.17 1.12 13.59
C ARG A 379 20.76 1.80 12.29
N ALA A 380 20.62 1.06 11.18
CA ALA A 380 20.09 1.55 9.91
C ALA A 380 18.88 0.70 9.43
N ASN A 381 18.85 0.32 8.15
CA ASN A 381 17.72 -0.40 7.54
C ASN A 381 17.65 -1.87 8.02
N GLY A 382 16.47 -2.47 7.99
CA GLY A 382 16.30 -3.91 8.27
C GLY A 382 16.93 -4.78 7.19
N VAL A 383 16.46 -4.64 5.95
CA VAL A 383 16.97 -5.34 4.77
C VAL A 383 17.28 -4.36 3.65
N VAL A 384 18.41 -4.55 2.97
CA VAL A 384 18.87 -3.71 1.85
C VAL A 384 19.11 -4.59 0.62
N ILE A 385 18.56 -4.19 -0.53
CA ILE A 385 18.77 -4.83 -1.85
C ILE A 385 19.33 -3.79 -2.81
N ILE A 386 20.59 -3.95 -3.23
CA ILE A 386 21.35 -2.93 -3.96
C ILE A 386 22.25 -3.51 -5.05
N GLY A 387 22.78 -2.62 -5.90
CA GLY A 387 23.86 -2.98 -6.84
C GLY A 387 23.43 -3.87 -8.00
N GLY A 388 22.15 -3.81 -8.39
CA GLY A 388 21.60 -4.64 -9.46
C GLY A 388 21.18 -6.05 -9.04
N ALA A 389 21.07 -6.32 -7.73
CA ALA A 389 20.57 -7.59 -7.22
C ALA A 389 19.18 -7.93 -7.80
N THR A 390 18.96 -9.19 -8.17
CA THR A 390 17.76 -9.60 -8.92
C THR A 390 17.29 -11.00 -8.57
N GLN A 391 16.00 -11.31 -8.76
CA GLN A 391 15.42 -12.62 -8.49
C GLN A 391 15.52 -13.09 -7.03
N ASN A 392 15.70 -12.18 -6.07
CA ASN A 392 15.71 -12.55 -4.65
C ASN A 392 14.29 -12.56 -4.08
N SER A 393 14.05 -13.43 -3.10
CA SER A 393 12.77 -13.56 -2.41
C SER A 393 12.94 -13.28 -0.93
N LEU A 394 12.36 -12.16 -0.49
CA LEU A 394 12.19 -11.81 0.91
C LEU A 394 10.80 -12.27 1.37
N GLY A 395 10.76 -13.40 2.06
CA GLY A 395 9.57 -14.01 2.62
C GLY A 395 8.96 -15.10 1.74
N GLY A 396 7.67 -15.33 1.90
CA GLY A 396 6.92 -16.38 1.22
C GLY A 396 5.46 -16.40 1.66
N THR A 397 4.64 -17.23 1.00
CA THR A 397 3.20 -17.33 1.29
C THR A 397 2.88 -18.25 2.48
N GLY A 398 3.83 -19.08 2.91
CA GLY A 398 3.68 -19.90 4.11
C GLY A 398 3.81 -19.08 5.40
N THR A 399 3.05 -19.43 6.44
CA THR A 399 3.11 -18.74 7.75
C THR A 399 4.51 -18.76 8.38
N GLY A 400 5.28 -19.83 8.16
CA GLY A 400 6.67 -19.95 8.60
C GLY A 400 7.72 -19.29 7.70
N ASP A 401 7.31 -18.67 6.59
CA ASP A 401 8.21 -17.96 5.68
C ASP A 401 8.24 -16.45 5.93
N ARG A 402 7.30 -15.93 6.72
CA ARG A 402 7.19 -14.50 7.07
C ARG A 402 8.42 -14.02 7.82
N ASN A 403 9.14 -13.06 7.26
CA ASN A 403 10.09 -12.28 8.06
C ASN A 403 9.32 -11.21 8.85
N VAL A 404 9.81 -10.91 10.04
CA VAL A 404 9.34 -9.77 10.85
C VAL A 404 10.46 -8.74 10.88
N ILE A 405 10.24 -7.59 10.24
CA ILE A 405 11.25 -6.57 9.96
C ILE A 405 10.82 -5.26 10.61
N SER A 406 11.24 -5.05 11.84
CA SER A 406 10.64 -4.08 12.75
C SER A 406 11.68 -3.50 13.71
N GLY A 407 11.41 -2.33 14.28
CA GLY A 407 12.29 -1.69 15.27
C GLY A 407 13.64 -1.21 14.71
N ASN A 408 13.85 -1.21 13.40
CA ASN A 408 15.12 -0.76 12.79
C ASN A 408 15.22 0.76 12.75
N GLY A 409 16.44 1.30 12.80
CA GLY A 409 16.71 2.74 12.79
C GLY A 409 16.46 3.46 11.45
N GLY A 410 16.27 2.71 10.37
CA GLY A 410 16.00 3.20 9.01
C GLY A 410 14.64 2.73 8.47
N PHE A 411 14.62 2.32 7.19
CA PHE A 411 13.50 1.60 6.58
C PHE A 411 13.50 0.14 7.01
N GLY A 412 12.33 -0.49 7.02
CA GLY A 412 12.25 -1.95 7.11
C GLY A 412 12.98 -2.61 5.94
N VAL A 413 12.59 -2.25 4.71
CA VAL A 413 13.21 -2.73 3.47
C VAL A 413 13.55 -1.56 2.56
N LEU A 414 14.81 -1.48 2.14
CA LEU A 414 15.28 -0.54 1.12
C LEU A 414 15.74 -1.32 -0.11
N VAL A 415 15.23 -0.92 -1.28
CA VAL A 415 15.68 -1.43 -2.58
C VAL A 415 16.16 -0.26 -3.41
N GLN A 416 17.35 -0.38 -3.99
CA GLN A 416 17.90 0.67 -4.84
C GLN A 416 18.58 0.08 -6.07
N GLN A 417 18.28 0.67 -7.24
CA GLN A 417 18.85 0.30 -8.53
C GLN A 417 18.88 -1.22 -8.78
N SER A 418 17.76 -1.88 -8.47
CA SER A 418 17.62 -3.34 -8.51
C SER A 418 16.30 -3.71 -9.19
N SER A 419 16.17 -4.97 -9.63
CA SER A 419 14.95 -5.39 -10.34
C SER A 419 14.56 -6.84 -10.12
N ASN A 420 13.30 -7.18 -10.40
CA ASN A 420 12.78 -8.56 -10.35
C ASN A 420 12.98 -9.24 -8.98
N ASN A 421 12.90 -8.51 -7.87
CA ASN A 421 12.92 -9.10 -6.53
C ASN A 421 11.50 -9.10 -5.95
N ALA A 422 11.21 -10.12 -5.13
CA ALA A 422 9.92 -10.33 -4.51
C ALA A 422 9.98 -10.15 -3.00
N ILE A 423 9.15 -9.27 -2.46
CA ILE A 423 8.92 -9.03 -1.04
C ILE A 423 7.52 -9.58 -0.74
N VAL A 424 7.44 -10.75 -0.11
CA VAL A 424 6.21 -11.54 -0.01
C VAL A 424 5.90 -11.94 1.43
N GLY A 425 4.68 -11.63 1.90
CA GLY A 425 4.14 -12.18 3.15
C GLY A 425 4.85 -11.76 4.44
N ASN A 426 5.61 -10.66 4.43
CA ASN A 426 6.36 -10.17 5.59
C ASN A 426 5.50 -9.32 6.53
N SER A 427 5.91 -9.21 7.80
CA SER A 427 5.41 -8.21 8.74
C SER A 427 6.45 -7.13 8.96
N ILE A 428 6.12 -5.88 8.67
CA ILE A 428 7.07 -4.76 8.63
C ILE A 428 6.55 -3.60 9.48
N GLY A 429 7.24 -3.32 10.59
CA GLY A 429 6.91 -2.28 11.55
C GLY A 429 5.94 -2.70 12.67
N THR A 430 5.64 -3.99 12.78
CA THR A 430 4.81 -4.56 13.86
C THR A 430 5.56 -5.60 14.69
N ASP A 431 4.98 -6.03 15.81
CA ASP A 431 5.36 -7.28 16.47
C ASP A 431 5.13 -8.50 15.55
N ALA A 432 5.67 -9.65 15.96
CA ALA A 432 5.55 -10.90 15.20
C ALA A 432 4.10 -11.41 15.07
N ALA A 433 3.22 -11.02 16.00
CA ALA A 433 1.79 -11.31 15.94
C ALA A 433 1.05 -10.43 14.92
N GLY A 434 1.62 -9.28 14.54
CA GLY A 434 1.01 -8.30 13.64
C GLY A 434 -0.09 -7.47 14.29
N ASN A 435 -0.04 -7.29 15.61
CA ASN A 435 -1.09 -6.63 16.41
C ASN A 435 -0.61 -5.36 17.12
N SER A 436 0.70 -5.18 17.32
CA SER A 436 1.26 -4.00 17.98
C SER A 436 2.31 -3.33 17.11
N ALA A 437 2.40 -1.99 17.17
CA ALA A 437 3.44 -1.25 16.47
C ALA A 437 4.81 -1.47 17.13
N VAL A 438 5.80 -1.84 16.32
CA VAL A 438 7.23 -1.80 16.66
C VAL A 438 7.94 -1.20 15.45
N GLY A 439 7.60 0.05 15.15
CA GLY A 439 7.89 0.69 13.87
C GLY A 439 9.37 0.77 13.52
N ASN A 440 9.67 0.65 12.23
CA ASN A 440 10.95 1.12 11.70
C ASN A 440 10.96 2.65 11.67
N ALA A 441 12.08 3.28 12.03
CA ALA A 441 12.09 4.70 12.34
C ALA A 441 11.86 5.61 11.12
N THR A 442 12.24 5.19 9.90
CA THR A 442 12.04 6.01 8.68
C THR A 442 10.79 5.63 7.89
N GLY A 443 10.51 4.33 7.70
CA GLY A 443 9.39 3.86 6.89
C GLY A 443 9.38 2.33 6.73
N GLY A 444 8.37 1.79 6.05
CA GLY A 444 8.23 0.36 5.82
C GLY A 444 9.12 -0.15 4.68
N ILE A 445 8.67 0.03 3.44
CA ILE A 445 9.36 -0.39 2.21
C ILE A 445 9.64 0.84 1.35
N VAL A 446 10.84 0.96 0.78
CA VAL A 446 11.17 2.00 -0.20
C VAL A 446 11.94 1.47 -1.40
N PHE A 447 11.59 1.93 -2.59
CA PHE A 447 12.29 1.69 -3.85
C PHE A 447 12.89 3.00 -4.38
N PHE A 448 14.19 2.99 -4.67
CA PHE A 448 14.89 4.05 -5.39
C PHE A 448 15.31 3.52 -6.76
N ASP A 449 14.75 4.09 -7.83
CA ASP A 449 15.05 3.73 -9.22
C ASP A 449 15.10 2.21 -9.46
N SER A 450 14.08 1.49 -8.97
CA SER A 450 14.02 0.02 -9.01
C SER A 450 12.75 -0.46 -9.69
N SER A 451 12.86 -1.44 -10.58
CA SER A 451 11.77 -1.86 -11.46
C SER A 451 11.43 -3.34 -11.32
N ASP A 452 10.26 -3.76 -11.82
CA ASP A 452 9.81 -5.17 -11.76
C ASP A 452 9.76 -5.77 -10.35
N MET A 453 9.62 -4.93 -9.33
CA MET A 453 9.55 -5.39 -7.96
C MET A 453 8.15 -5.91 -7.65
N GLN A 454 8.07 -7.00 -6.89
CA GLN A 454 6.81 -7.58 -6.44
C GLN A 454 6.68 -7.39 -4.93
N VAL A 455 5.70 -6.61 -4.48
CA VAL A 455 5.35 -6.42 -3.06
C VAL A 455 4.00 -7.09 -2.83
N LEU A 456 4.01 -8.33 -2.35
CA LEU A 456 2.83 -9.20 -2.33
C LEU A 456 2.44 -9.63 -0.90
N GLY A 457 1.22 -9.33 -0.48
CA GLY A 457 0.65 -9.92 0.75
C GLY A 457 1.37 -9.53 2.05
N ASN A 458 2.11 -8.43 2.08
CA ASN A 458 2.83 -7.96 3.27
C ASN A 458 1.92 -7.17 4.21
N LEU A 459 2.22 -7.23 5.51
CA LEU A 459 1.74 -6.29 6.51
C LEU A 459 2.77 -5.17 6.67
N VAL A 460 2.41 -3.93 6.34
CA VAL A 460 3.30 -2.75 6.40
C VAL A 460 2.63 -1.65 7.23
N SER A 461 2.94 -1.63 8.52
CA SER A 461 2.16 -0.88 9.51
C SER A 461 3.04 -0.38 10.65
N GLY A 462 2.58 0.64 11.38
CA GLY A 462 3.28 1.14 12.57
C GLY A 462 4.59 1.86 12.31
N ASN A 463 4.96 2.17 11.06
CA ASN A 463 6.26 2.73 10.72
C ASN A 463 6.34 4.26 10.94
N GLY A 464 7.53 4.73 11.30
CA GLY A 464 7.88 6.12 11.59
C GLY A 464 8.19 6.34 13.07
N ALA A 465 9.24 7.12 13.37
CA ALA A 465 9.59 7.52 14.74
C ALA A 465 9.47 9.04 14.99
N GLN A 466 9.44 9.87 13.93
CA GLN A 466 9.43 11.33 14.01
C GLN A 466 8.50 11.97 12.95
N PRO A 467 8.06 13.22 13.14
CA PRO A 467 7.33 13.97 12.11
C PRO A 467 8.11 13.99 10.79
N GLY A 468 7.44 13.71 9.67
CA GLY A 468 8.08 13.62 8.34
C GLY A 468 8.59 12.23 7.96
N SER A 469 8.69 11.30 8.91
CA SER A 469 8.95 9.87 8.67
C SER A 469 7.67 9.04 8.70
N GLY A 470 7.73 7.76 8.35
CA GLY A 470 6.63 6.80 8.50
C GLY A 470 5.78 6.62 7.25
N LEU A 471 6.40 6.61 6.07
CA LEU A 471 5.74 6.10 4.86
C LEU A 471 5.60 4.57 4.96
N GLY A 472 4.47 4.02 4.51
CA GLY A 472 4.28 2.58 4.43
C GLY A 472 5.12 1.96 3.31
N ILE A 473 4.68 2.13 2.06
CA ILE A 473 5.36 1.69 0.84
C ILE A 473 5.65 2.91 -0.02
N TRP A 474 6.90 3.12 -0.40
CA TRP A 474 7.34 4.30 -1.15
C TRP A 474 8.06 3.92 -2.44
N LEU A 475 7.53 4.32 -3.60
CA LEU A 475 8.17 4.22 -4.91
C LEU A 475 8.75 5.59 -5.29
N ASN A 476 10.07 5.66 -5.47
CA ASN A 476 10.78 6.91 -5.72
C ASN A 476 11.70 6.82 -6.94
N GLY A 477 11.69 7.87 -7.75
CA GLY A 477 12.60 8.01 -8.89
C GLY A 477 12.01 7.48 -10.19
N SER A 478 12.49 8.02 -11.31
CA SER A 478 11.99 7.70 -12.65
C SER A 478 12.35 6.28 -13.09
N GLY A 479 13.34 5.65 -12.46
CA GLY A 479 13.62 4.22 -12.64
C GLY A 479 12.61 3.30 -11.93
N SER A 480 11.78 3.84 -11.03
CA SER A 480 10.79 3.06 -10.28
C SER A 480 9.54 2.78 -11.10
N THR A 481 9.67 1.79 -12.00
CA THR A 481 8.63 1.44 -12.99
C THR A 481 8.25 -0.04 -12.97
N ARG A 482 7.04 -0.36 -13.43
CA ARG A 482 6.54 -1.75 -13.55
C ARG A 482 6.57 -2.53 -12.23
N ASN A 483 6.50 -1.82 -11.10
CA ASN A 483 6.42 -2.44 -9.79
C ASN A 483 4.97 -2.82 -9.49
N LEU A 484 4.79 -3.99 -8.88
CA LEU A 484 3.49 -4.54 -8.47
C LEU A 484 3.37 -4.52 -6.96
N VAL A 485 2.47 -3.69 -6.43
CA VAL A 485 2.08 -3.65 -5.02
C VAL A 485 0.71 -4.29 -4.89
N GLN A 486 0.65 -5.55 -4.45
CA GLN A 486 -0.59 -6.33 -4.46
C GLN A 486 -0.93 -7.05 -3.15
N GLY A 487 -2.20 -6.99 -2.74
CA GLY A 487 -2.72 -7.80 -1.63
C GLY A 487 -2.13 -7.45 -0.25
N ASN A 488 -1.47 -6.32 -0.11
CA ASN A 488 -0.82 -5.89 1.14
C ASN A 488 -1.83 -5.26 2.11
N TYR A 489 -1.52 -5.35 3.41
CA TYR A 489 -2.20 -4.67 4.50
C TYR A 489 -1.33 -3.50 4.96
N VAL A 490 -1.76 -2.28 4.73
CA VAL A 490 -0.95 -1.07 4.97
C VAL A 490 -1.66 -0.16 5.97
N GLY A 491 -1.07 0.00 7.15
CA GLY A 491 -1.59 0.82 8.25
C GLY A 491 -2.66 0.13 9.13
N THR A 492 -2.84 -1.18 8.97
CA THR A 492 -3.77 -2.01 9.76
C THR A 492 -3.05 -3.10 10.54
N ASN A 493 -3.76 -3.85 11.38
CA ASN A 493 -3.27 -5.12 11.95
C ASN A 493 -3.32 -6.25 10.92
N LEU A 494 -2.74 -7.41 11.25
CA LEU A 494 -2.69 -8.57 10.36
C LEU A 494 -4.08 -9.07 9.91
N ALA A 495 -5.11 -8.90 10.74
CA ALA A 495 -6.49 -9.25 10.40
C ALA A 495 -7.16 -8.23 9.46
N GLY A 496 -6.56 -7.05 9.26
CA GLY A 496 -7.15 -5.96 8.48
C GLY A 496 -8.41 -5.36 9.11
N THR A 497 -8.56 -5.42 10.44
CA THR A 497 -9.76 -4.98 11.16
C THR A 497 -9.52 -3.79 12.09
N ALA A 498 -8.27 -3.48 12.44
CA ALA A 498 -7.92 -2.37 13.32
C ALA A 498 -6.72 -1.60 12.76
N ALA A 499 -6.62 -0.31 13.09
CA ALA A 499 -5.51 0.54 12.66
C ALA A 499 -4.23 0.25 13.47
N ILE A 500 -3.11 0.15 12.76
CA ILE A 500 -1.74 0.26 13.31
C ILE A 500 -1.04 1.29 12.43
N PRO A 501 -1.22 2.59 12.71
CA PRO A 501 -0.93 3.65 11.75
C PRO A 501 0.53 3.70 11.33
N ASN A 502 0.80 3.79 10.03
CA ASN A 502 2.02 4.45 9.59
C ASN A 502 1.87 5.96 9.83
N LEU A 503 2.94 6.64 10.25
CA LEU A 503 2.85 8.06 10.64
C LEU A 503 2.60 9.02 9.48
N ARG A 504 2.69 8.55 8.23
CA ARG A 504 2.42 9.32 7.00
C ARG A 504 1.51 8.56 6.04
N VAL A 505 1.78 8.64 4.74
CA VAL A 505 1.02 8.03 3.65
C VAL A 505 1.22 6.51 3.66
N GLY A 506 0.15 5.78 3.36
CA GLY A 506 0.20 4.32 3.19
C GLY A 506 1.07 3.91 2.01
N VAL A 507 0.70 4.32 0.79
CA VAL A 507 1.46 4.06 -0.45
C VAL A 507 1.79 5.37 -1.15
N TYR A 508 3.05 5.64 -1.42
CA TYR A 508 3.52 6.92 -1.95
C TYR A 508 4.34 6.74 -3.23
N LEU A 509 3.96 7.42 -4.31
CA LEU A 509 4.66 7.42 -5.59
C LEU A 509 5.11 8.84 -5.89
N GLN A 510 6.41 9.04 -6.15
CA GLN A 510 6.94 10.37 -6.45
C GLN A 510 8.19 10.36 -7.35
N SER A 511 8.60 11.56 -7.76
CA SER A 511 9.85 11.81 -8.50
C SER A 511 9.94 11.01 -9.80
N GLY A 512 8.85 10.97 -10.58
CA GLY A 512 8.80 10.26 -11.86
C GLY A 512 8.48 8.77 -11.80
N ALA A 513 8.12 8.22 -10.63
CA ALA A 513 7.68 6.83 -10.53
C ALA A 513 6.44 6.59 -11.40
N GLY A 514 6.62 5.86 -12.51
CA GLY A 514 5.58 5.64 -13.52
C GLY A 514 5.34 4.18 -13.86
N ASP A 515 4.22 3.88 -14.53
CA ASP A 515 3.88 2.52 -14.98
C ASP A 515 3.83 1.46 -13.87
N ASN A 516 3.48 1.84 -12.63
CA ASN A 516 3.35 0.92 -11.50
C ASN A 516 1.89 0.49 -11.29
N SER A 517 1.71 -0.70 -10.70
CA SER A 517 0.40 -1.23 -10.33
C SER A 517 0.24 -1.34 -8.82
N VAL A 518 -0.79 -0.71 -8.27
CA VAL A 518 -1.22 -0.86 -6.87
C VAL A 518 -2.59 -1.52 -6.87
N SER A 519 -2.66 -2.82 -6.54
CA SER A 519 -3.91 -3.57 -6.69
C SER A 519 -4.32 -4.48 -5.52
N GLY A 520 -5.61 -4.56 -5.23
CA GLY A 520 -6.13 -5.54 -4.25
C GLY A 520 -5.63 -5.36 -2.81
N ASN A 521 -5.07 -4.20 -2.44
CA ASN A 521 -4.53 -3.94 -1.11
C ASN A 521 -5.61 -3.44 -0.14
N VAL A 522 -5.38 -3.57 1.17
CA VAL A 522 -6.11 -2.88 2.24
C VAL A 522 -5.22 -1.76 2.77
N ILE A 523 -5.55 -0.49 2.46
CA ILE A 523 -4.71 0.67 2.77
C ILE A 523 -5.51 1.65 3.64
N SER A 524 -5.29 1.55 4.95
CA SER A 524 -6.23 2.04 5.95
C SER A 524 -5.50 2.41 7.24
N GLY A 525 -6.07 3.29 8.06
CA GLY A 525 -5.52 3.65 9.38
C GLY A 525 -4.25 4.51 9.34
N ASN A 526 -3.80 4.99 8.18
CA ASN A 526 -2.60 5.82 8.06
C ASN A 526 -2.88 7.25 8.53
N LEU A 527 -1.88 7.95 9.08
CA LEU A 527 -2.06 9.31 9.62
C LEU A 527 -2.10 10.42 8.57
N GLN A 528 -1.91 10.08 7.28
CA GLN A 528 -2.11 10.98 6.15
C GLN A 528 -3.03 10.32 5.11
N GLN A 529 -2.69 10.38 3.82
CA GLN A 529 -3.45 9.76 2.74
C GLN A 529 -3.30 8.23 2.76
N GLY A 530 -4.27 7.52 2.19
CA GLY A 530 -4.09 6.12 1.85
C GLY A 530 -3.02 5.95 0.78
N ILE A 531 -3.26 6.56 -0.39
CA ILE A 531 -2.34 6.57 -1.53
C ILE A 531 -2.07 8.01 -1.97
N GLU A 532 -0.83 8.38 -2.26
CA GLU A 532 -0.49 9.66 -2.86
C GLU A 532 0.46 9.49 -4.07
N LEU A 533 0.13 10.15 -5.19
CA LEU A 533 0.94 10.28 -6.40
C LEU A 533 1.37 11.73 -6.54
N ASN A 534 2.66 12.02 -6.44
CA ASN A 534 3.17 13.38 -6.28
C ASN A 534 4.30 13.70 -7.27
N GLY A 535 4.04 14.67 -8.15
CA GLY A 535 4.94 15.11 -9.20
C GLY A 535 4.31 15.02 -10.59
N SER A 536 4.59 15.99 -11.45
CA SER A 536 4.05 16.03 -12.83
C SER A 536 4.59 14.93 -13.75
N ASP A 537 5.71 14.33 -13.37
CA ASP A 537 6.37 13.21 -14.02
C ASP A 537 5.84 11.84 -13.54
N VAL A 538 5.02 11.80 -12.49
CA VAL A 538 4.35 10.59 -12.01
C VAL A 538 3.16 10.28 -12.92
N SER A 539 3.32 9.26 -13.79
CA SER A 539 2.36 8.94 -14.85
C SER A 539 2.29 7.46 -15.19
N GLY A 540 1.21 7.03 -15.85
CA GLY A 540 1.04 5.63 -16.28
C GLY A 540 0.72 4.65 -15.15
N ASN A 541 0.52 5.12 -13.92
CA ASN A 541 0.26 4.23 -12.79
C ASN A 541 -1.22 3.78 -12.76
N ALA A 542 -1.45 2.54 -12.36
CA ALA A 542 -2.77 1.92 -12.25
C ALA A 542 -3.07 1.52 -10.80
N ILE A 543 -4.14 2.07 -10.23
CA ILE A 543 -4.62 1.78 -8.88
C ILE A 543 -5.97 1.07 -9.00
N SER A 544 -6.09 -0.23 -8.68
CA SER A 544 -7.33 -0.99 -8.93
C SER A 544 -7.67 -2.02 -7.85
N GLY A 545 -8.95 -2.27 -7.59
CA GLY A 545 -9.36 -3.32 -6.64
C GLY A 545 -8.96 -3.09 -5.16
N ASN A 546 -8.45 -1.92 -4.78
CA ASN A 546 -7.99 -1.65 -3.41
C ASN A 546 -9.15 -1.28 -2.49
N LYS A 547 -9.04 -1.63 -1.21
CA LYS A 547 -9.91 -1.13 -0.13
C LYS A 547 -9.15 -0.06 0.65
N ILE A 548 -9.65 1.16 0.63
CA ILE A 548 -8.92 2.33 1.15
C ILE A 548 -9.78 3.05 2.18
N GLY A 549 -9.30 3.10 3.42
CA GLY A 549 -10.02 3.65 4.58
C GLY A 549 -11.02 2.68 5.22
N LEU A 550 -10.98 1.41 4.83
CA LEU A 550 -11.88 0.33 5.26
C LEU A 550 -11.14 -0.85 5.88
N ASN A 551 -11.88 -1.69 6.59
CA ASN A 551 -11.42 -3.03 6.95
C ASN A 551 -11.30 -3.96 5.72
N VAL A 552 -10.70 -5.14 5.91
CA VAL A 552 -10.51 -6.14 4.84
C VAL A 552 -11.81 -6.59 4.17
N GLY A 553 -12.92 -6.59 4.90
CA GLY A 553 -14.25 -6.91 4.38
C GLY A 553 -14.86 -5.79 3.52
N GLY A 554 -14.35 -4.57 3.62
CA GLY A 554 -14.85 -3.40 2.90
C GLY A 554 -16.21 -2.91 3.39
N ASN A 555 -16.55 -3.14 4.66
CA ASN A 555 -17.87 -2.83 5.22
C ASN A 555 -17.83 -1.95 6.49
N ALA A 556 -16.65 -1.67 7.03
CA ALA A 556 -16.48 -0.79 8.17
C ALA A 556 -15.25 0.10 8.01
N ALA A 557 -15.33 1.33 8.51
CA ALA A 557 -14.24 2.29 8.41
C ALA A 557 -13.05 1.91 9.30
N VAL A 558 -11.86 1.96 8.71
CA VAL A 558 -10.56 2.01 9.37
C VAL A 558 -9.81 3.17 8.71
N GLY A 559 -10.36 4.37 8.89
CA GLY A 559 -10.08 5.53 8.04
C GLY A 559 -8.62 5.95 8.02
N ASN A 560 -8.13 6.35 6.84
CA ASN A 560 -6.94 7.21 6.75
C ASN A 560 -7.32 8.62 7.22
N ARG A 561 -6.39 9.37 7.79
CA ARG A 561 -6.69 10.69 8.40
C ARG A 561 -6.96 11.79 7.39
N MET A 562 -6.46 11.67 6.16
CA MET A 562 -6.68 12.61 5.06
C MET A 562 -7.45 11.92 3.93
N ASP A 563 -7.17 12.26 2.67
CA ASP A 563 -7.84 11.67 1.50
C ASP A 563 -7.54 10.16 1.36
N GLY A 564 -8.46 9.43 0.74
CA GLY A 564 -8.20 8.04 0.35
C GLY A 564 -7.07 7.96 -0.68
N ILE A 565 -7.24 8.67 -1.81
CA ILE A 565 -6.23 8.81 -2.86
C ILE A 565 -6.02 10.28 -3.19
N GLN A 566 -4.77 10.72 -3.27
CA GLN A 566 -4.41 12.07 -3.72
C GLN A 566 -3.45 12.06 -4.91
N LEU A 567 -3.73 12.90 -5.90
CA LEU A 567 -2.84 13.19 -7.02
C LEU A 567 -2.40 14.65 -6.92
N VAL A 568 -1.10 14.89 -6.83
CA VAL A 568 -0.49 16.22 -6.74
C VAL A 568 0.35 16.44 -8.00
N GLY A 569 -0.24 17.12 -8.98
CA GLY A 569 0.37 17.36 -10.29
C GLY A 569 0.51 16.14 -11.19
N ALA A 570 0.26 14.92 -10.70
CA ALA A 570 0.42 13.67 -11.44
C ALA A 570 -0.58 13.52 -12.61
N SER A 571 -0.11 13.04 -13.76
CA SER A 571 -0.87 12.99 -15.02
C SER A 571 -0.96 11.60 -15.63
N ASN A 572 -1.97 11.32 -16.45
CA ASN A 572 -2.11 10.04 -17.16
C ASN A 572 -2.13 8.80 -16.24
N ASN A 573 -2.72 8.90 -15.05
CA ASN A 573 -2.87 7.76 -14.14
C ASN A 573 -4.32 7.24 -14.15
N THR A 574 -4.49 5.94 -13.89
CA THR A 574 -5.80 5.29 -13.82
C THR A 574 -6.12 4.89 -12.39
N ILE A 575 -7.26 5.36 -11.87
CA ILE A 575 -7.87 4.95 -10.61
C ILE A 575 -9.10 4.10 -10.95
N GLY A 576 -8.93 2.78 -10.87
CA GLY A 576 -9.96 1.78 -11.05
C GLY A 576 -9.67 0.80 -12.20
N PRO A 577 -10.60 -0.14 -12.48
CA PRO A 577 -11.87 -0.33 -11.78
C PRO A 577 -11.71 -1.00 -10.40
N GLY A 578 -12.79 -0.97 -9.63
CA GLY A 578 -12.99 -1.84 -8.46
C GLY A 578 -12.36 -1.37 -7.14
N ASN A 579 -11.83 -0.16 -7.05
CA ASN A 579 -11.44 0.36 -5.74
C ASN A 579 -12.69 0.68 -4.89
N VAL A 580 -12.59 0.45 -3.59
CA VAL A 580 -13.56 0.88 -2.58
C VAL A 580 -12.87 1.92 -1.70
N ILE A 581 -13.28 3.18 -1.81
CA ILE A 581 -12.59 4.34 -1.24
C ILE A 581 -13.54 5.09 -0.31
N SER A 582 -13.49 4.73 0.98
CA SER A 582 -14.55 5.05 1.93
C SER A 582 -13.99 5.17 3.35
N GLY A 583 -14.72 5.84 4.25
CA GLY A 583 -14.29 5.98 5.65
C GLY A 583 -13.08 6.89 5.88
N ASN A 584 -12.61 7.62 4.87
CA ASN A 584 -11.43 8.49 4.99
C ASN A 584 -11.79 9.86 5.58
N GLY A 585 -10.83 10.47 6.27
CA GLY A 585 -10.98 11.78 6.90
C GLY A 585 -11.71 11.76 8.25
N PHE A 586 -11.60 12.90 8.95
CA PHE A 586 -12.26 13.16 10.24
C PHE A 586 -12.90 14.56 10.23
N SER A 587 -13.66 14.90 11.26
CA SER A 587 -14.36 16.19 11.34
C SER A 587 -13.43 17.41 11.33
N ASP A 588 -12.20 17.27 11.83
CA ASP A 588 -11.16 18.30 11.86
C ASP A 588 -10.27 18.31 10.59
N ALA A 589 -10.31 17.24 9.80
CA ALA A 589 -9.56 17.05 8.57
C ALA A 589 -10.44 16.27 7.56
N PRO A 590 -11.37 16.95 6.85
CA PRO A 590 -12.36 16.29 6.01
C PRO A 590 -11.73 15.73 4.73
N GLY A 591 -11.13 14.54 4.84
CA GLY A 591 -10.56 13.79 3.73
C GLY A 591 -11.61 13.33 2.74
N SER A 592 -11.33 13.53 1.45
CA SER A 592 -12.16 13.09 0.34
C SER A 592 -11.80 11.65 -0.06
N GLY A 593 -12.65 11.00 -0.86
CA GLY A 593 -12.29 9.71 -1.46
C GLY A 593 -11.09 9.87 -2.39
N VAL A 594 -11.25 10.68 -3.44
CA VAL A 594 -10.19 10.99 -4.42
C VAL A 594 -9.99 12.51 -4.53
N ASN A 595 -8.75 12.97 -4.49
CA ASN A 595 -8.38 14.38 -4.62
C ASN A 595 -7.36 14.58 -5.76
N ILE A 596 -7.78 15.22 -6.84
CA ILE A 596 -6.94 15.56 -8.00
C ILE A 596 -6.57 17.05 -7.91
N ASN A 597 -5.29 17.35 -7.70
CA ASN A 597 -4.84 18.68 -7.31
C ASN A 597 -3.60 19.13 -8.10
N GLY A 598 -3.62 20.35 -8.62
CA GLY A 598 -2.46 21.04 -9.19
C GLY A 598 -2.47 21.12 -10.72
N SER A 599 -1.80 22.13 -11.27
CA SER A 599 -1.84 22.49 -12.70
C SER A 599 -1.26 21.44 -13.66
N GLY A 600 -0.52 20.46 -13.14
CA GLY A 600 -0.03 19.30 -13.91
C GLY A 600 -0.97 18.09 -13.88
N ALA A 601 -1.97 18.08 -12.99
CA ALA A 601 -2.82 16.93 -12.76
C ALA A 601 -3.89 16.81 -13.86
N ALA A 602 -3.48 16.26 -14.99
CA ALA A 602 -4.29 16.16 -16.19
C ALA A 602 -4.36 14.74 -16.76
N SER A 603 -5.40 14.49 -17.56
CA SER A 603 -5.58 13.21 -18.27
C SER A 603 -5.65 11.99 -17.34
N ASN A 604 -6.01 12.18 -16.07
CA ASN A 604 -6.24 11.07 -15.16
C ASN A 604 -7.65 10.51 -15.36
N LEU A 605 -7.76 9.18 -15.24
CA LEU A 605 -9.00 8.44 -15.41
C LEU A 605 -9.42 7.86 -14.06
N VAL A 606 -10.56 8.30 -13.53
CA VAL A 606 -11.20 7.69 -12.36
C VAL A 606 -12.41 6.92 -12.84
N GLN A 607 -12.34 5.59 -12.81
CA GLN A 607 -13.39 4.76 -13.39
C GLN A 607 -13.81 3.56 -12.55
N GLY A 608 -15.11 3.25 -12.52
CA GLY A 608 -15.63 2.00 -11.96
C GLY A 608 -15.31 1.78 -10.47
N ASN A 609 -15.21 2.85 -9.68
CA ASN A 609 -14.92 2.78 -8.24
C ASN A 609 -16.19 2.90 -7.38
N PHE A 610 -16.14 2.38 -6.16
CA PHE A 610 -17.12 2.61 -5.09
C PHE A 610 -16.54 3.63 -4.11
N ILE A 611 -17.17 4.80 -3.97
CA ILE A 611 -16.63 5.92 -3.19
C ILE A 611 -17.67 6.42 -2.20
N GLY A 612 -17.37 6.25 -0.91
CA GLY A 612 -18.27 6.58 0.21
C GLY A 612 -19.29 5.48 0.54
N THR A 613 -19.18 4.31 -0.09
CA THR A 613 -20.03 3.13 0.17
C THR A 613 -19.23 1.93 0.68
N ASP A 614 -19.92 0.88 1.10
CA ASP A 614 -19.34 -0.44 1.28
C ASP A 614 -18.88 -1.06 -0.05
N ALA A 615 -18.16 -2.19 0.03
CA ALA A 615 -17.66 -2.93 -1.13
C ALA A 615 -18.75 -3.56 -2.01
N ALA A 616 -20.00 -3.64 -1.52
CA ALA A 616 -21.14 -4.08 -2.31
C ALA A 616 -21.82 -2.92 -3.07
N GLY A 617 -21.42 -1.67 -2.78
CA GLY A 617 -22.04 -0.47 -3.31
C GLY A 617 -23.49 -0.28 -2.83
N GLN A 618 -23.86 -0.81 -1.66
CA GLN A 618 -25.23 -0.80 -1.15
C GLN A 618 -25.43 0.15 0.03
N SER A 619 -24.48 0.21 0.96
CA SER A 619 -24.60 0.98 2.20
C SER A 619 -23.55 2.09 2.26
N ALA A 620 -23.86 3.20 2.94
CA ALA A 620 -22.90 4.27 3.14
C ALA A 620 -21.80 3.87 4.14
N VAL A 621 -20.55 4.15 3.79
CA VAL A 621 -19.40 4.21 4.71
C VAL A 621 -18.70 5.55 4.42
N PRO A 622 -19.18 6.65 5.02
CA PRO A 622 -18.88 7.99 4.53
C PRO A 622 -17.40 8.33 4.54
N ASN A 623 -16.91 8.97 3.48
CA ASN A 623 -15.75 9.86 3.62
C ASN A 623 -16.22 11.16 4.31
N ALA A 624 -15.36 11.76 5.14
CA ALA A 624 -15.67 12.99 5.86
C ALA A 624 -15.72 14.23 4.95
N GLY A 625 -15.03 14.18 3.81
CA GLY A 625 -15.05 15.17 2.74
C GLY A 625 -16.02 14.83 1.61
N ASP A 626 -15.64 15.24 0.40
CA ASP A 626 -16.34 14.93 -0.85
C ASP A 626 -15.98 13.50 -1.32
N GLY A 627 -16.77 12.94 -2.24
CA GLY A 627 -16.38 11.68 -2.88
C GLY A 627 -15.15 11.87 -3.76
N ILE A 628 -15.24 12.79 -4.72
CA ILE A 628 -14.14 13.18 -5.61
C ILE A 628 -14.03 14.70 -5.64
N ILE A 629 -12.82 15.25 -5.54
CA ILE A 629 -12.55 16.67 -5.75
C ILE A 629 -11.46 16.88 -6.81
N ILE A 630 -11.69 17.81 -7.74
CA ILE A 630 -10.71 18.30 -8.72
C ILE A 630 -10.47 19.78 -8.47
N GLN A 631 -9.21 20.18 -8.28
CA GLN A 631 -8.88 21.54 -7.85
C GLN A 631 -7.51 22.04 -8.34
N SER A 632 -7.25 23.33 -8.11
CA SER A 632 -5.96 23.99 -8.36
C SER A 632 -5.44 23.83 -9.81
N ALA A 633 -6.27 24.18 -10.80
CA ALA A 633 -5.95 24.13 -12.23
C ALA A 633 -5.77 22.72 -12.85
N ALA A 634 -6.22 21.67 -12.16
CA ALA A 634 -6.32 20.34 -12.74
C ALA A 634 -7.37 20.30 -13.87
N GLY A 635 -7.02 19.74 -15.03
CA GLY A 635 -7.87 19.77 -16.22
C GLY A 635 -7.76 18.53 -17.09
N ASN A 636 -8.72 18.34 -17.99
CA ASN A 636 -8.77 17.18 -18.90
C ASN A 636 -8.82 15.80 -18.19
N ASN A 637 -9.34 15.74 -16.96
CA ASN A 637 -9.54 14.47 -16.26
C ASN A 637 -10.91 13.86 -16.61
N THR A 638 -11.00 12.54 -16.59
CA THR A 638 -12.23 11.80 -16.89
C THR A 638 -12.69 11.02 -15.66
N LEU A 639 -13.94 11.25 -15.22
CA LEU A 639 -14.61 10.51 -14.17
C LEU A 639 -15.75 9.70 -14.79
N SER A 640 -15.63 8.37 -14.88
CA SER A 640 -16.62 7.54 -15.59
C SER A 640 -17.06 6.28 -14.84
N GLY A 641 -18.37 6.00 -14.80
CA GLY A 641 -18.87 4.72 -14.30
C GLY A 641 -18.66 4.47 -12.80
N ASN A 642 -18.38 5.51 -11.99
CA ASN A 642 -18.18 5.37 -10.54
C ASN A 642 -19.53 5.40 -9.79
N VAL A 643 -19.56 4.77 -8.61
CA VAL A 643 -20.61 4.97 -7.60
C VAL A 643 -20.05 5.94 -6.55
N VAL A 644 -20.56 7.16 -6.50
CA VAL A 644 -20.07 8.24 -5.63
C VAL A 644 -21.19 8.70 -4.70
N SER A 645 -21.26 8.06 -3.54
CA SER A 645 -22.46 8.04 -2.71
C SER A 645 -22.12 7.97 -1.23
N GLY A 646 -23.01 8.44 -0.36
CA GLY A 646 -22.83 8.35 1.09
C GLY A 646 -21.72 9.23 1.67
N ASN A 647 -21.12 10.14 0.89
CA ASN A 647 -20.09 11.04 1.39
C ASN A 647 -20.70 12.16 2.26
N SER A 648 -19.94 12.66 3.22
CA SER A 648 -20.44 13.67 4.17
C SER A 648 -20.64 15.05 3.53
N ARG A 649 -20.01 15.30 2.37
CA ARG A 649 -20.15 16.53 1.58
C ARG A 649 -20.77 16.22 0.20
N SER A 650 -20.24 16.78 -0.88
CA SER A 650 -20.75 16.55 -2.23
C SER A 650 -20.25 15.21 -2.77
N GLY A 651 -20.94 14.67 -3.77
CA GLY A 651 -20.44 13.52 -4.52
C GLY A 651 -19.14 13.89 -5.24
N ILE A 652 -19.23 14.86 -6.14
CA ILE A 652 -18.08 15.36 -6.91
C ILE A 652 -17.99 16.89 -6.78
N GLU A 653 -16.80 17.45 -6.57
CA GLU A 653 -16.53 18.90 -6.61
C GLU A 653 -15.48 19.24 -7.68
N LEU A 654 -15.78 20.25 -8.51
CA LEU A 654 -14.82 20.94 -9.39
C LEU A 654 -14.56 22.35 -8.84
N SER A 655 -13.37 22.60 -8.29
CA SER A 655 -13.09 23.78 -7.47
C SER A 655 -11.99 24.68 -8.05
N GLY A 656 -12.38 25.88 -8.49
CA GLY A 656 -11.48 26.94 -8.97
C GLY A 656 -11.63 27.27 -10.46
N ALA A 657 -11.39 28.54 -10.82
CA ALA A 657 -11.60 29.05 -12.18
C ALA A 657 -10.76 28.37 -13.27
N ASP A 658 -9.55 27.94 -12.90
CA ASP A 658 -8.61 27.29 -13.80
C ASP A 658 -8.85 25.78 -13.95
N VAL A 659 -9.82 25.21 -13.22
CA VAL A 659 -10.24 23.82 -13.40
C VAL A 659 -11.14 23.74 -14.63
N ALA A 660 -10.63 23.10 -15.70
CA ALA A 660 -11.32 23.08 -16.98
C ALA A 660 -11.09 21.82 -17.82
N GLY A 661 -12.00 21.56 -18.76
CA GLY A 661 -11.89 20.45 -19.71
C GLY A 661 -12.14 19.07 -19.10
N ASN A 662 -12.62 18.98 -17.86
CA ASN A 662 -12.90 17.70 -17.22
C ASN A 662 -14.23 17.12 -17.74
N ALA A 663 -14.29 15.79 -17.85
CA ALA A 663 -15.45 15.03 -18.29
C ALA A 663 -15.97 14.12 -17.17
N ILE A 664 -17.27 14.16 -16.91
CA ILE A 664 -17.94 13.35 -15.88
C ILE A 664 -19.08 12.61 -16.57
N SER A 665 -19.01 11.28 -16.75
CA SER A 665 -20.03 10.50 -17.47
C SER A 665 -20.40 9.21 -16.75
N ASP A 666 -21.60 8.68 -16.97
CA ASP A 666 -21.98 7.32 -16.52
C ASP A 666 -21.87 7.04 -15.00
N ASN A 667 -21.68 8.07 -14.16
CA ASN A 667 -21.54 7.91 -12.72
C ASN A 667 -22.91 7.81 -12.04
N LYS A 668 -22.99 7.02 -10.98
CA LYS A 668 -24.14 6.96 -10.06
C LYS A 668 -23.80 7.75 -8.81
N ILE A 669 -24.52 8.84 -8.56
CA ILE A 669 -24.18 9.82 -7.52
C ILE A 669 -25.36 9.97 -6.56
N GLY A 670 -25.13 9.58 -5.30
CA GLY A 670 -26.14 9.55 -4.24
C GLY A 670 -27.05 8.31 -4.29
N LEU A 671 -26.70 7.30 -5.08
CA LEU A 671 -27.43 6.04 -5.24
C LEU A 671 -26.53 4.82 -5.00
N ASN A 672 -27.15 3.66 -4.78
CA ASN A 672 -26.45 2.38 -4.79
C ASN A 672 -25.92 2.01 -6.19
N VAL A 673 -25.14 0.94 -6.28
CA VAL A 673 -24.58 0.41 -7.54
C VAL A 673 -25.63 0.09 -8.61
N GLY A 674 -26.84 -0.30 -8.19
CA GLY A 674 -27.97 -0.55 -9.09
C GLY A 674 -28.62 0.72 -9.65
N GLY A 675 -28.29 1.90 -9.12
CA GLY A 675 -28.90 3.17 -9.51
C GLY A 675 -30.38 3.26 -9.15
N ASN A 676 -30.84 2.50 -8.16
CA ASN A 676 -32.26 2.33 -7.84
C ASN A 676 -32.61 2.56 -6.37
N SER A 677 -31.63 2.73 -5.49
CA SER A 677 -31.85 2.97 -4.06
C SER A 677 -30.98 4.12 -3.57
N ALA A 678 -31.51 4.93 -2.66
CA ALA A 678 -30.83 6.11 -2.15
C ALA A 678 -29.66 5.74 -1.22
N VAL A 679 -28.50 6.33 -1.49
CA VAL A 679 -27.30 6.34 -0.65
C VAL A 679 -26.73 7.76 -0.73
N GLY A 680 -27.55 8.74 -0.35
CA GLY A 680 -27.34 10.14 -0.68
C GLY A 680 -26.08 10.76 -0.09
N ASN A 681 -25.43 11.65 -0.85
CA ASN A 681 -24.36 12.49 -0.32
C ASN A 681 -24.94 13.63 0.55
N GLY A 682 -24.13 14.14 1.48
CA GLY A 682 -24.54 15.16 2.45
C GLY A 682 -24.92 16.50 1.82
N LEU A 683 -24.30 16.87 0.70
CA LEU A 683 -24.51 18.13 -0.04
C LEU A 683 -24.98 17.87 -1.48
N ASP A 684 -24.29 18.40 -2.48
CA ASP A 684 -24.69 18.30 -3.89
C ASP A 684 -24.26 16.97 -4.51
N GLY A 685 -24.91 16.56 -5.59
CA GLY A 685 -24.40 15.47 -6.42
C GLY A 685 -23.07 15.87 -7.06
N ILE A 686 -23.11 16.93 -7.87
CA ILE A 686 -21.94 17.57 -8.45
C ILE A 686 -21.96 19.07 -8.12
N LEU A 687 -20.89 19.58 -7.52
CA LEU A 687 -20.64 20.99 -7.27
C LEU A 687 -19.58 21.51 -8.24
N VAL A 688 -19.90 22.56 -8.99
CA VAL A 688 -19.00 23.31 -9.87
C VAL A 688 -18.78 24.68 -9.26
N SER A 689 -17.67 24.84 -8.52
CA SER A 689 -17.31 26.06 -7.82
C SER A 689 -16.29 26.86 -8.62
N GLY A 690 -16.78 27.67 -9.55
CA GLY A 690 -15.99 28.57 -10.39
C GLY A 690 -15.33 27.90 -11.61
N ALA A 691 -15.34 26.58 -11.72
CA ALA A 691 -14.70 25.83 -12.81
C ALA A 691 -15.38 26.07 -14.16
N SER A 692 -14.62 25.99 -15.26
CA SER A 692 -15.07 26.39 -16.60
C SER A 692 -14.87 25.30 -17.66
N ARG A 693 -15.70 25.28 -18.71
CA ARG A 693 -15.57 24.36 -19.86
C ARG A 693 -15.49 22.87 -19.48
N ASN A 694 -16.22 22.45 -18.46
CA ASN A 694 -16.34 21.03 -18.08
C ASN A 694 -17.62 20.42 -18.67
N THR A 695 -17.59 19.12 -18.94
CA THR A 695 -18.73 18.35 -19.46
C THR A 695 -19.24 17.39 -18.41
N ILE A 696 -20.52 17.52 -18.05
CA ILE A 696 -21.27 16.64 -17.17
C ILE A 696 -22.26 15.86 -18.04
N GLY A 697 -21.90 14.62 -18.35
CA GLY A 697 -22.68 13.63 -19.08
C GLY A 697 -22.07 13.25 -20.44
N PRO A 698 -22.72 12.32 -21.17
CA PRO A 698 -24.01 11.71 -20.84
C PRO A 698 -23.94 10.64 -19.74
N GLY A 699 -25.10 10.12 -19.35
CA GLY A 699 -25.22 8.86 -18.61
C GLY A 699 -25.10 8.95 -17.08
N ASN A 700 -24.81 10.11 -16.49
CA ASN A 700 -24.79 10.21 -15.04
C ASN A 700 -26.21 10.12 -14.46
N VAL A 701 -26.33 9.53 -13.27
CA VAL A 701 -27.55 9.46 -12.47
C VAL A 701 -27.30 10.18 -11.14
N LEU A 702 -27.95 11.32 -10.91
CA LEU A 702 -27.71 12.21 -9.76
C LEU A 702 -28.97 12.40 -8.92
N SER A 703 -29.03 11.71 -7.79
CA SER A 703 -30.27 11.56 -7.02
C SER A 703 -30.02 11.40 -5.53
N ALA A 704 -31.05 11.67 -4.72
CA ALA A 704 -31.01 11.60 -3.26
C ALA A 704 -29.92 12.45 -2.55
N ASN A 705 -29.31 13.43 -3.22
CA ASN A 705 -28.30 14.29 -2.61
C ASN A 705 -28.93 15.37 -1.70
N GLY A 706 -28.20 15.80 -0.68
CA GLY A 706 -28.59 16.81 0.30
C GLY A 706 -29.08 16.23 1.62
N THR A 707 -28.47 15.14 2.08
CA THR A 707 -28.87 14.45 3.33
C THR A 707 -28.35 15.13 4.60
N GLY A 708 -27.39 16.06 4.48
CA GLY A 708 -26.69 16.72 5.60
C GLY A 708 -27.42 17.91 6.23
N GLY A 709 -28.72 18.08 5.96
CA GLY A 709 -29.53 19.18 6.51
C GLY A 709 -29.42 20.53 5.78
N GLN A 710 -28.59 20.62 4.74
CA GLN A 710 -28.58 21.74 3.78
C GLN A 710 -29.33 21.32 2.50
N GLN A 711 -29.85 22.30 1.76
CA GLN A 711 -30.44 22.03 0.45
C GLN A 711 -29.34 21.60 -0.52
N GLY A 712 -29.42 20.37 -1.02
CA GLY A 712 -28.53 19.79 -2.03
C GLY A 712 -29.21 19.72 -3.40
N ALA A 713 -28.46 20.09 -4.43
CA ALA A 713 -28.86 19.95 -5.83
C ALA A 713 -28.26 18.68 -6.46
N GLY A 714 -28.83 18.23 -7.57
CA GLY A 714 -28.18 17.25 -8.43
C GLY A 714 -26.88 17.81 -9.01
N VAL A 715 -26.97 18.95 -9.69
CA VAL A 715 -25.82 19.74 -10.18
C VAL A 715 -25.92 21.18 -9.69
N ASN A 716 -24.85 21.72 -9.10
CA ASN A 716 -24.80 23.05 -8.52
C ASN A 716 -23.63 23.85 -9.11
N PHE A 717 -23.90 24.99 -9.76
CA PHE A 717 -22.89 25.94 -10.23
C PHE A 717 -22.84 27.17 -9.31
N THR A 718 -21.66 27.49 -8.78
CA THR A 718 -21.43 28.68 -7.95
C THR A 718 -20.10 29.35 -8.26
N GLY A 719 -19.95 30.62 -7.88
CA GLY A 719 -18.71 31.39 -8.02
C GLY A 719 -18.60 32.10 -9.37
N SER A 720 -17.98 33.28 -9.37
CA SER A 720 -17.91 34.23 -10.51
C SER A 720 -17.00 33.78 -11.68
N GLY A 721 -16.77 32.49 -11.84
CA GLY A 721 -15.96 31.89 -12.91
C GLY A 721 -16.62 30.69 -13.59
N ALA A 722 -17.78 30.23 -13.11
CA ALA A 722 -18.46 29.04 -13.65
C ALA A 722 -19.00 29.32 -15.06
N THR A 723 -18.17 29.11 -16.08
CA THR A 723 -18.43 29.53 -17.47
C THR A 723 -18.25 28.41 -18.48
N GLY A 724 -19.15 28.38 -19.47
CA GLY A 724 -19.01 27.47 -20.62
C GLY A 724 -19.10 25.98 -20.27
N ASN A 725 -19.64 25.62 -19.11
CA ASN A 725 -19.84 24.22 -18.74
C ASN A 725 -21.09 23.66 -19.45
N VAL A 726 -21.10 22.36 -19.69
CA VAL A 726 -22.20 21.64 -20.35
C VAL A 726 -22.71 20.54 -19.43
N VAL A 727 -24.02 20.52 -19.18
CA VAL A 727 -24.72 19.41 -18.52
C VAL A 727 -25.63 18.77 -19.56
N GLN A 728 -25.37 17.55 -20.00
CA GLN A 728 -26.13 16.92 -21.10
C GLN A 728 -26.38 15.44 -20.88
N GLY A 729 -27.53 14.91 -21.32
CA GLY A 729 -27.80 13.47 -21.32
C GLY A 729 -27.81 12.79 -19.94
N ASN A 730 -28.12 13.50 -18.85
CA ASN A 730 -28.11 12.94 -17.49
C ASN A 730 -29.52 12.64 -16.96
N PHE A 731 -29.61 11.74 -15.99
CA PHE A 731 -30.79 11.47 -15.16
C PHE A 731 -30.63 12.16 -13.80
N ILE A 732 -31.46 13.15 -13.50
CA ILE A 732 -31.31 14.01 -12.31
C ILE A 732 -32.60 14.00 -11.49
N GLY A 733 -32.51 13.45 -10.28
CA GLY A 733 -33.64 13.26 -9.36
C GLY A 733 -34.52 12.04 -9.70
N THR A 734 -34.03 11.13 -10.55
CA THR A 734 -34.67 9.86 -10.90
C THR A 734 -33.77 8.66 -10.58
N ASP A 735 -34.28 7.45 -10.70
CA ASP A 735 -33.44 6.26 -10.83
C ASP A 735 -32.71 6.21 -12.17
N GLY A 736 -31.82 5.22 -12.33
CA GLY A 736 -30.99 5.06 -13.53
C GLY A 736 -31.74 4.69 -14.80
N SER A 737 -33.05 4.38 -14.73
CA SER A 737 -33.90 4.20 -15.90
C SER A 737 -34.60 5.49 -16.33
N GLY A 738 -34.65 6.48 -15.44
CA GLY A 738 -35.44 7.69 -15.61
C GLY A 738 -36.95 7.47 -15.51
N ALA A 739 -37.41 6.31 -15.00
CA ALA A 739 -38.83 5.98 -14.89
C ALA A 739 -39.41 6.20 -13.48
N ARG A 740 -38.57 6.37 -12.46
CA ARG A 740 -39.01 6.60 -11.07
C ARG A 740 -38.26 7.75 -10.43
N ALA A 741 -38.97 8.60 -9.69
CA ALA A 741 -38.39 9.69 -8.93
C ALA A 741 -37.60 9.18 -7.70
N ILE A 742 -36.36 9.66 -7.54
CA ILE A 742 -35.53 9.54 -6.35
C ILE A 742 -34.90 10.92 -6.12
N GLY A 743 -35.76 11.90 -5.84
CA GLY A 743 -35.41 13.32 -5.87
C GLY A 743 -34.18 13.70 -5.06
N ASN A 744 -33.42 14.68 -5.56
CA ASN A 744 -32.52 15.45 -4.70
C ASN A 744 -33.35 16.29 -3.72
N SER A 745 -32.75 16.67 -2.59
CA SER A 745 -33.45 17.35 -1.48
C SER A 745 -34.11 18.68 -1.86
N ALA A 746 -33.66 19.37 -2.92
CA ALA A 746 -34.23 20.64 -3.35
C ALA A 746 -34.27 20.84 -4.88
N ILE A 747 -33.11 20.93 -5.53
CA ILE A 747 -33.01 21.37 -6.94
C ILE A 747 -32.43 20.25 -7.81
N GLY A 748 -32.88 20.14 -9.06
CA GLY A 748 -32.21 19.29 -10.06
C GLY A 748 -30.89 19.90 -10.50
N ILE A 749 -30.96 21.03 -11.23
CA ILE A 749 -29.80 21.79 -11.71
C ILE A 749 -29.92 23.24 -11.23
N PHE A 750 -28.92 23.72 -10.48
CA PHE A 750 -28.83 25.10 -10.02
C PHE A 750 -27.68 25.84 -10.73
N LEU A 751 -28.02 26.90 -11.46
CA LEU A 751 -27.11 27.87 -12.05
C LEU A 751 -27.11 29.13 -11.18
N GLY A 752 -26.21 29.18 -10.21
CA GLY A 752 -26.13 30.28 -9.24
C GLY A 752 -25.55 31.57 -9.81
N ASP A 753 -25.57 32.63 -9.00
CA ASP A 753 -25.11 33.97 -9.39
C ASP A 753 -23.62 33.93 -9.81
N GLY A 754 -23.33 34.48 -10.99
CA GLY A 754 -22.02 34.42 -11.64
C GLY A 754 -21.85 33.28 -12.65
N SER A 755 -22.84 32.39 -12.79
CA SER A 755 -22.83 31.35 -13.82
C SER A 755 -23.13 31.96 -15.19
N VAL A 756 -22.16 31.97 -16.10
CA VAL A 756 -22.26 32.65 -17.40
C VAL A 756 -22.06 31.68 -18.56
N SER A 757 -22.89 31.77 -19.60
CA SER A 757 -22.71 30.99 -20.84
C SER A 757 -22.63 29.47 -20.64
N ASN A 758 -23.30 28.90 -19.63
CA ASN A 758 -23.38 27.46 -19.44
C ASN A 758 -24.55 26.87 -20.25
N THR A 759 -24.43 25.62 -20.66
CA THR A 759 -25.47 24.89 -21.40
C THR A 759 -26.02 23.75 -20.56
N VAL A 760 -27.33 23.74 -20.36
CA VAL A 760 -28.10 22.61 -19.82
C VAL A 760 -28.83 21.96 -20.98
N GLY A 761 -28.28 20.84 -21.45
CA GLY A 761 -28.82 19.95 -22.47
C GLY A 761 -27.93 19.83 -23.71
N PRO A 762 -28.38 19.08 -24.73
CA PRO A 762 -29.66 18.38 -24.79
C PRO A 762 -29.70 17.10 -23.95
N GLY A 763 -30.91 16.55 -23.78
CA GLY A 763 -31.13 15.18 -23.36
C GLY A 763 -31.11 14.91 -21.85
N ASN A 764 -31.06 15.93 -20.98
CA ASN A 764 -31.23 15.66 -19.55
C ASN A 764 -32.69 15.35 -19.23
N VAL A 765 -32.90 14.41 -18.30
CA VAL A 765 -34.16 14.12 -17.63
C VAL A 765 -34.04 14.67 -16.21
N VAL A 766 -34.77 15.73 -15.89
CA VAL A 766 -34.68 16.45 -14.62
C VAL A 766 -36.03 16.44 -13.92
N SER A 767 -36.20 15.55 -12.95
CA SER A 767 -37.52 15.25 -12.37
C SER A 767 -37.41 14.87 -10.90
N GLY A 768 -38.53 14.94 -10.16
CA GLY A 768 -38.59 14.43 -8.79
C GLY A 768 -37.89 15.26 -7.71
N ASN A 769 -37.24 16.39 -8.05
CA ASN A 769 -36.41 17.16 -7.11
C ASN A 769 -37.24 18.01 -6.14
N GLY A 770 -36.83 18.02 -4.86
CA GLY A 770 -37.48 18.73 -3.76
C GLY A 770 -38.69 18.02 -3.11
N PRO A 771 -38.73 16.67 -3.01
CA PRO A 771 -39.92 15.96 -2.58
C PRO A 771 -40.38 16.39 -1.18
N GLY A 772 -41.65 16.78 -1.05
CA GLY A 772 -42.25 17.17 0.22
C GLY A 772 -41.85 18.56 0.76
N THR A 773 -41.03 19.32 0.02
CA THR A 773 -40.52 20.62 0.49
C THR A 773 -41.39 21.82 0.11
N GLY A 774 -42.25 21.70 -0.92
CA GLY A 774 -42.95 22.85 -1.48
C GLY A 774 -42.04 23.85 -2.21
N GLN A 775 -40.77 23.50 -2.45
CA GLN A 775 -39.75 24.39 -3.01
C GLN A 775 -38.90 23.71 -4.10
N GLY A 776 -39.34 22.55 -4.61
CA GLY A 776 -38.58 21.79 -5.59
C GLY A 776 -38.49 22.49 -6.93
N VAL A 777 -37.29 22.59 -7.52
CA VAL A 777 -37.11 23.15 -8.87
C VAL A 777 -36.34 22.19 -9.76
N GLY A 778 -36.80 22.00 -11.00
CA GLY A 778 -36.06 21.23 -12.00
C GLY A 778 -34.76 21.92 -12.39
N VAL A 779 -34.84 23.02 -13.13
CA VAL A 779 -33.70 23.85 -13.53
C VAL A 779 -33.89 25.27 -13.00
N TYR A 780 -32.93 25.76 -12.22
CA TYR A 780 -32.99 27.07 -11.57
C TYR A 780 -31.80 27.95 -11.98
N VAL A 781 -32.06 29.02 -12.75
CA VAL A 781 -31.11 30.08 -13.08
C VAL A 781 -31.32 31.26 -12.14
N PHE A 782 -30.29 31.64 -11.39
CA PHE A 782 -30.40 32.62 -10.31
C PHE A 782 -29.31 33.69 -10.35
N GLY A 783 -29.71 34.93 -10.14
CA GLY A 783 -28.82 36.05 -9.84
C GLY A 783 -28.58 36.98 -11.02
N ALA A 784 -28.32 38.25 -10.70
CA ALA A 784 -28.20 39.35 -11.67
C ALA A 784 -27.01 39.21 -12.61
N THR A 785 -26.02 38.40 -12.23
CA THR A 785 -24.84 38.14 -13.06
C THR A 785 -24.89 36.78 -13.76
N SER A 786 -25.96 36.00 -13.56
CA SER A 786 -26.17 34.76 -14.32
C SER A 786 -26.83 35.07 -15.66
N THR A 787 -26.01 35.07 -16.73
CA THR A 787 -26.41 35.55 -18.06
C THR A 787 -25.86 34.65 -19.17
N GLY A 788 -26.52 34.64 -20.33
CA GLY A 788 -26.09 33.89 -21.51
C GLY A 788 -26.22 32.37 -21.36
N ASN A 789 -26.83 31.86 -20.28
CA ASN A 789 -27.03 30.44 -20.09
C ASN A 789 -28.13 29.93 -21.01
N VAL A 790 -27.98 28.68 -21.45
CA VAL A 790 -28.87 28.02 -22.41
C VAL A 790 -29.47 26.76 -21.78
N VAL A 791 -30.78 26.71 -21.64
CA VAL A 791 -31.53 25.50 -21.26
C VAL A 791 -32.18 24.97 -22.54
N VAL A 792 -31.69 23.85 -23.07
CA VAL A 792 -32.08 23.34 -24.39
C VAL A 792 -32.35 21.84 -24.42
N GLY A 793 -33.45 21.43 -25.04
CA GLY A 793 -33.66 20.01 -25.38
C GLY A 793 -33.76 19.06 -24.18
N ASN A 794 -34.20 19.53 -23.03
CA ASN A 794 -34.35 18.72 -21.82
C ASN A 794 -35.79 18.22 -21.62
N ARG A 795 -35.95 17.15 -20.85
CA ARG A 795 -37.22 16.72 -20.26
C ARG A 795 -37.25 17.10 -18.79
N VAL A 796 -38.20 17.91 -18.39
CA VAL A 796 -38.32 18.43 -17.02
C VAL A 796 -39.70 18.09 -16.46
N GLY A 797 -39.74 17.36 -15.34
CA GLY A 797 -40.96 16.91 -14.67
C GLY A 797 -41.59 15.62 -15.24
N THR A 798 -40.93 14.99 -16.21
CA THR A 798 -41.39 13.76 -16.87
C THR A 798 -40.38 12.62 -16.76
N ASP A 799 -40.79 11.41 -17.16
CA ASP A 799 -39.91 10.26 -17.31
C ASP A 799 -38.97 10.39 -18.53
N ALA A 800 -38.06 9.44 -18.68
CA ALA A 800 -37.09 9.42 -19.79
C ALA A 800 -37.73 9.41 -21.19
N ALA A 801 -38.91 8.79 -21.32
CA ALA A 801 -39.67 8.76 -22.55
C ALA A 801 -40.40 10.09 -22.80
N GLY A 802 -40.61 10.91 -21.76
CA GLY A 802 -41.43 12.11 -21.77
C GLY A 802 -42.93 11.81 -21.92
N MET A 803 -43.36 10.62 -21.49
CA MET A 803 -44.72 10.11 -21.64
C MET A 803 -45.48 10.04 -20.32
N ALA A 804 -44.77 10.05 -19.18
CA ALA A 804 -45.38 10.05 -17.85
C ALA A 804 -44.84 11.18 -16.99
N ARG A 805 -45.68 11.69 -16.08
CA ARG A 805 -45.27 12.66 -15.05
C ARG A 805 -44.48 11.96 -13.94
N LEU A 806 -43.45 12.64 -13.42
CA LEU A 806 -42.72 12.22 -12.24
C LEU A 806 -42.85 13.29 -11.16
N ASP A 807 -43.71 13.03 -10.19
CA ASP A 807 -44.04 13.96 -9.13
C ASP A 807 -42.80 14.31 -8.28
N GLY A 808 -42.60 15.60 -7.97
CA GLY A 808 -41.61 16.06 -7.00
C GLY A 808 -41.19 17.52 -7.14
N SER A 809 -41.00 18.01 -8.37
CA SER A 809 -40.64 19.41 -8.62
C SER A 809 -41.87 20.31 -8.66
N GLU A 810 -41.82 21.42 -7.93
CA GLU A 810 -42.86 22.45 -7.92
C GLU A 810 -42.83 23.24 -9.21
N VAL A 811 -41.65 23.77 -9.55
CA VAL A 811 -41.40 24.54 -10.78
C VAL A 811 -40.49 23.74 -11.70
N GLY A 812 -40.82 23.67 -12.98
CA GLY A 812 -39.98 23.02 -13.98
C GLY A 812 -38.69 23.81 -14.24
N VAL A 813 -38.82 24.98 -14.84
CA VAL A 813 -37.70 25.90 -15.12
C VAL A 813 -37.97 27.26 -14.47
N LEU A 814 -37.05 27.73 -13.63
CA LEU A 814 -37.12 29.04 -12.97
C LEU A 814 -35.93 29.91 -13.39
N VAL A 815 -36.21 31.09 -13.92
CA VAL A 815 -35.21 32.14 -14.22
C VAL A 815 -35.50 33.33 -13.30
N TYR A 816 -34.69 33.49 -12.24
CA TYR A 816 -34.95 34.48 -11.20
C TYR A 816 -33.83 35.51 -11.11
N LEU A 817 -34.18 36.79 -11.29
CA LEU A 817 -33.27 37.94 -11.34
C LEU A 817 -32.20 37.86 -12.45
N SER A 818 -32.26 36.87 -13.34
CA SER A 818 -31.20 36.55 -14.30
C SER A 818 -31.54 37.07 -15.71
N PRO A 819 -30.72 37.97 -16.29
CA PRO A 819 -30.97 38.52 -17.61
C PRO A 819 -30.36 37.69 -18.75
N ASN A 820 -30.87 37.85 -19.97
CA ASN A 820 -30.32 37.37 -21.24
C ASN A 820 -30.03 35.85 -21.29
N ASN A 821 -30.90 35.03 -20.72
CA ASN A 821 -30.82 33.57 -20.82
C ASN A 821 -31.80 33.02 -21.87
N LEU A 822 -31.49 31.83 -22.40
CA LEU A 822 -32.24 31.19 -23.47
C LEU A 822 -32.83 29.86 -23.01
N VAL A 823 -34.15 29.70 -23.12
CA VAL A 823 -34.87 28.46 -22.85
C VAL A 823 -35.54 27.99 -24.14
N ARG A 824 -35.05 26.92 -24.76
CA ARG A 824 -35.58 26.46 -26.06
C ARG A 824 -35.68 24.95 -26.25
N GLY A 825 -36.70 24.48 -26.97
CA GLY A 825 -36.79 23.08 -27.35
C GLY A 825 -36.94 22.09 -26.18
N ASN A 826 -37.30 22.55 -24.98
CA ASN A 826 -37.49 21.68 -23.82
C ASN A 826 -38.92 21.16 -23.75
N GLN A 827 -39.08 19.96 -23.19
CA GLN A 827 -40.34 19.49 -22.66
C GLN A 827 -40.42 19.83 -21.17
N VAL A 828 -41.37 20.68 -20.77
CA VAL A 828 -41.55 21.12 -19.38
C VAL A 828 -43.00 20.84 -18.96
N SER A 829 -43.20 19.66 -18.39
CA SER A 829 -44.52 19.05 -18.21
C SER A 829 -44.56 18.27 -16.89
N GLY A 830 -45.75 18.04 -16.33
CA GLY A 830 -45.93 17.24 -15.12
C GLY A 830 -45.40 17.86 -13.83
N ASN A 831 -45.00 19.14 -13.83
CA ASN A 831 -44.57 19.85 -12.62
C ASN A 831 -45.77 20.21 -11.74
N ARG A 832 -45.57 20.27 -10.42
CA ARG A 832 -46.69 20.39 -9.45
C ARG A 832 -47.39 21.75 -9.51
N THR A 833 -46.68 22.82 -9.84
CA THR A 833 -47.25 24.16 -9.99
C THR A 833 -46.97 24.72 -11.37
N ILE A 834 -45.82 25.36 -11.57
CA ILE A 834 -45.53 26.13 -12.78
C ILE A 834 -44.62 25.32 -13.71
N GLY A 835 -44.90 25.37 -15.01
CA GLY A 835 -43.97 24.86 -16.03
C GLY A 835 -42.68 25.69 -16.05
N ILE A 836 -42.78 26.92 -16.57
CA ILE A 836 -41.65 27.84 -16.73
C ILE A 836 -41.97 29.18 -16.07
N GLU A 837 -41.12 29.66 -15.17
CA GLU A 837 -41.24 30.96 -14.50
C GLU A 837 -40.05 31.87 -14.83
N ILE A 838 -40.33 33.13 -15.19
CA ILE A 838 -39.34 34.22 -15.30
C ILE A 838 -39.74 35.31 -14.31
N ALA A 839 -38.89 35.58 -13.31
CA ALA A 839 -39.27 36.37 -12.16
C ALA A 839 -38.18 37.36 -11.71
N GLY A 840 -38.63 38.53 -11.25
CA GLY A 840 -37.79 39.55 -10.64
C GLY A 840 -37.35 40.66 -11.60
N THR A 841 -37.06 41.83 -11.03
CA THR A 841 -36.90 43.10 -11.76
C THR A 841 -35.70 43.16 -12.70
N THR A 842 -34.70 42.30 -12.50
CA THR A 842 -33.51 42.20 -13.36
C THR A 842 -33.58 41.04 -14.36
N ALA A 843 -34.63 40.20 -14.33
CA ALA A 843 -34.80 39.10 -15.27
C ALA A 843 -35.34 39.60 -16.61
N SER A 844 -34.48 40.27 -17.39
CA SER A 844 -34.82 40.88 -18.67
C SER A 844 -34.08 40.28 -19.85
N GLY A 845 -34.60 40.46 -21.07
CA GLY A 845 -33.97 39.97 -22.29
C GLY A 845 -33.91 38.45 -22.40
N ASN A 846 -34.63 37.71 -21.54
CA ASN A 846 -34.71 36.26 -21.62
C ASN A 846 -35.61 35.85 -22.78
N GLN A 847 -35.26 34.74 -23.43
CA GLN A 847 -35.95 34.23 -24.61
C GLN A 847 -36.43 32.81 -24.38
N LEU A 848 -37.73 32.59 -24.62
CA LEU A 848 -38.40 31.30 -24.46
C LEU A 848 -39.07 30.89 -25.77
N PHE A 849 -38.56 29.92 -26.52
CA PHE A 849 -39.16 29.55 -27.82
C PHE A 849 -38.97 28.06 -28.20
N GLY A 850 -39.89 27.49 -28.98
CA GLY A 850 -39.84 26.09 -29.41
C GLY A 850 -40.04 25.04 -28.30
N ASN A 851 -40.53 25.43 -27.11
CA ASN A 851 -40.72 24.49 -26.00
C ASN A 851 -42.10 23.82 -26.04
N ILE A 852 -42.20 22.61 -25.49
CA ILE A 852 -43.43 21.86 -25.26
C ILE A 852 -43.75 21.93 -23.77
N VAL A 853 -44.82 22.64 -23.40
CA VAL A 853 -45.19 22.92 -22.00
C VAL A 853 -46.57 22.35 -21.69
N GLY A 854 -46.60 21.34 -20.83
CA GLY A 854 -47.83 20.65 -20.41
C GLY A 854 -48.30 19.53 -21.35
N LEU A 855 -47.52 19.17 -22.37
CA LEU A 855 -47.78 18.02 -23.25
C LEU A 855 -46.71 16.93 -23.10
N ASP A 856 -47.02 15.73 -23.59
CA ASP A 856 -46.05 14.64 -23.73
C ASP A 856 -44.99 14.92 -24.81
N ALA A 857 -44.02 14.02 -24.92
CA ALA A 857 -42.89 14.14 -25.83
C ALA A 857 -43.31 14.21 -27.30
N THR A 858 -44.44 13.61 -27.64
CA THR A 858 -45.00 13.60 -28.99
C THR A 858 -45.73 14.92 -29.31
N GLY A 859 -46.00 15.73 -28.28
CA GLY A 859 -46.75 16.97 -28.40
C GLY A 859 -48.25 16.76 -28.58
N VAL A 860 -48.74 15.55 -28.26
CA VAL A 860 -50.12 15.13 -28.49
C VAL A 860 -50.81 14.96 -27.15
N GLY A 861 -50.37 14.02 -26.31
CA GLY A 861 -50.99 13.73 -25.02
C GLY A 861 -50.80 14.84 -23.98
N ALA A 862 -51.77 14.95 -23.07
CA ALA A 862 -51.74 15.92 -21.97
C ALA A 862 -50.86 15.41 -20.81
N LEU A 863 -49.87 16.22 -20.42
CA LEU A 863 -49.04 16.06 -19.22
C LEU A 863 -48.93 17.42 -18.50
N GLY A 864 -50.07 18.06 -18.27
CA GLY A 864 -50.16 19.43 -17.78
C GLY A 864 -49.35 19.68 -16.50
N ASN A 865 -48.80 20.89 -16.39
CA ASN A 865 -48.33 21.38 -15.10
C ASN A 865 -49.55 21.74 -14.21
N GLY A 866 -49.41 21.66 -12.89
CA GLY A 866 -50.55 21.80 -11.96
C GLY A 866 -51.18 23.20 -11.89
N PHE A 867 -50.49 24.23 -12.36
CA PHE A 867 -50.94 25.62 -12.40
C PHE A 867 -50.66 26.24 -13.78
N ASP A 868 -49.85 27.29 -13.88
CA ASP A 868 -49.59 27.99 -15.14
C ASP A 868 -48.53 27.27 -15.98
N GLY A 869 -48.69 27.34 -17.30
CA GLY A 869 -47.66 26.85 -18.23
C GLY A 869 -46.40 27.72 -18.18
N VAL A 870 -46.58 29.02 -18.45
CA VAL A 870 -45.52 30.04 -18.41
C VAL A 870 -45.96 31.21 -17.52
N PHE A 871 -45.16 31.57 -16.53
CA PHE A 871 -45.45 32.66 -15.61
C PHE A 871 -44.35 33.73 -15.64
N ILE A 872 -44.73 34.97 -15.96
CA ILE A 872 -43.84 36.13 -15.95
C ILE A 872 -44.23 37.03 -14.77
N ASN A 873 -43.33 37.18 -13.80
CA ASN A 873 -43.61 37.79 -12.51
C ASN A 873 -42.65 38.97 -12.22
N ASP A 874 -43.15 40.20 -12.36
CA ASP A 874 -42.37 41.44 -12.21
C ASP A 874 -41.06 41.48 -13.05
N ALA A 875 -41.02 40.74 -14.16
CA ALA A 875 -39.86 40.62 -15.04
C ALA A 875 -40.08 41.39 -16.37
N PRO A 876 -39.24 42.40 -16.69
CA PRO A 876 -39.43 43.24 -17.86
C PRO A 876 -38.72 42.71 -19.11
N GLY A 877 -39.24 43.01 -20.30
CA GLY A 877 -38.49 42.91 -21.56
C GLY A 877 -38.10 41.50 -22.01
N ASN A 878 -38.93 40.49 -21.76
CA ASN A 878 -38.70 39.11 -22.16
C ASN A 878 -39.51 38.72 -23.41
N LEU A 879 -38.99 37.76 -24.18
CA LEU A 879 -39.61 37.26 -25.40
C LEU A 879 -40.12 35.82 -25.20
N ILE A 880 -41.42 35.62 -25.37
CA ILE A 880 -42.12 34.33 -25.26
C ILE A 880 -42.65 33.97 -26.65
N GLY A 881 -41.96 33.04 -27.29
CA GLY A 881 -42.08 32.61 -28.68
C GLY A 881 -41.03 33.29 -29.58
N GLY A 882 -40.97 32.93 -30.86
CA GLY A 882 -39.93 33.44 -31.77
C GLY A 882 -40.47 34.43 -32.82
N PRO A 883 -39.62 35.32 -33.35
CA PRO A 883 -40.01 36.27 -34.39
C PRO A 883 -40.25 35.62 -35.76
N ASN A 884 -39.75 34.40 -35.99
CA ASN A 884 -39.89 33.66 -37.25
C ASN A 884 -40.95 32.55 -37.15
N VAL A 885 -41.58 32.24 -38.28
CA VAL A 885 -42.51 31.11 -38.42
C VAL A 885 -41.87 29.81 -37.91
N GLY A 886 -42.61 29.04 -37.12
CA GLY A 886 -42.15 27.74 -36.60
C GLY A 886 -41.30 27.79 -35.32
N GLN A 887 -41.06 28.97 -34.76
CA GLN A 887 -40.32 29.12 -33.49
C GLN A 887 -41.25 29.19 -32.25
N GLY A 888 -42.55 29.03 -32.42
CA GLY A 888 -43.53 29.09 -31.32
C GLY A 888 -43.32 28.06 -30.22
N ASN A 889 -43.75 28.39 -28.99
CA ASN A 889 -43.95 27.37 -27.96
C ASN A 889 -45.32 26.71 -28.11
N PHE A 890 -45.43 25.46 -27.65
CA PHE A 890 -46.68 24.71 -27.51
C PHE A 890 -47.06 24.65 -26.04
N ILE A 891 -48.12 25.33 -25.63
CA ILE A 891 -48.46 25.55 -24.21
C ILE A 891 -49.90 25.16 -23.93
N SER A 892 -50.09 23.97 -23.37
CA SER A 892 -51.39 23.28 -23.35
C SER A 892 -51.57 22.41 -22.12
N ALA A 893 -52.82 22.03 -21.83
CA ALA A 893 -53.23 21.17 -20.70
C ALA A 893 -52.84 21.65 -19.29
N ASN A 894 -52.35 22.87 -19.10
CA ASN A 894 -51.92 23.36 -17.78
C ASN A 894 -53.14 23.61 -16.87
N GLY A 895 -52.95 23.41 -15.57
CA GLY A 895 -53.99 23.42 -14.55
C GLY A 895 -54.63 24.80 -14.27
N SER A 896 -54.08 25.87 -14.85
CA SER A 896 -54.61 27.24 -14.80
C SER A 896 -54.55 27.87 -16.20
N VAL A 897 -53.69 28.87 -16.44
CA VAL A 897 -53.56 29.53 -17.74
C VAL A 897 -52.34 29.04 -18.50
N GLY A 898 -52.35 29.21 -19.84
CA GLY A 898 -51.17 28.92 -20.65
C GLY A 898 -50.02 29.87 -20.31
N ILE A 899 -50.25 31.18 -20.44
CA ILE A 899 -49.25 32.22 -20.16
C ILE A 899 -49.86 33.29 -19.25
N GLN A 900 -49.19 33.65 -18.16
CA GLN A 900 -49.57 34.75 -17.28
C GLN A 900 -48.48 35.83 -17.22
N LEU A 901 -48.87 37.09 -17.41
CA LEU A 901 -48.06 38.29 -17.14
C LEU A 901 -48.57 38.95 -15.86
N PHE A 902 -47.74 39.03 -14.82
CA PHE A 902 -48.16 39.48 -13.50
C PHE A 902 -47.21 40.52 -12.90
N GLY A 903 -47.80 41.49 -12.21
CA GLY A 903 -47.07 42.52 -11.46
C GLY A 903 -46.79 43.78 -12.28
N THR A 904 -46.50 44.88 -11.59
CA THR A 904 -46.24 46.19 -12.22
C THR A 904 -44.91 46.23 -12.96
N GLY A 905 -43.97 45.33 -12.65
CA GLY A 905 -42.67 45.20 -13.30
C GLY A 905 -42.68 44.38 -14.60
N ALA A 906 -43.72 43.58 -14.84
CA ALA A 906 -43.88 42.80 -16.07
C ALA A 906 -44.25 43.70 -17.26
N THR A 907 -43.28 44.45 -17.76
CA THR A 907 -43.43 45.50 -18.78
C THR A 907 -42.57 45.22 -20.01
N GLY A 908 -43.02 45.66 -21.19
CA GLY A 908 -42.24 45.49 -22.43
C GLY A 908 -41.99 44.04 -22.85
N ASN A 909 -42.72 43.06 -22.29
CA ASN A 909 -42.62 41.66 -22.70
C ASN A 909 -43.36 41.44 -24.03
N VAL A 910 -42.87 40.51 -24.84
CA VAL A 910 -43.45 40.15 -26.14
C VAL A 910 -43.88 38.70 -26.10
N VAL A 911 -45.18 38.44 -26.31
CA VAL A 911 -45.76 37.10 -26.42
C VAL A 911 -46.28 36.90 -27.84
N GLN A 912 -45.56 36.15 -28.66
CA GLN A 912 -45.86 36.03 -30.10
C GLN A 912 -45.53 34.65 -30.67
N GLY A 913 -46.27 34.23 -31.69
CA GLY A 913 -46.02 33.04 -32.49
C GLY A 913 -46.25 31.72 -31.77
N ASN A 914 -46.91 31.71 -30.60
CA ASN A 914 -47.12 30.51 -29.79
C ASN A 914 -48.42 29.77 -30.18
N ALA A 915 -48.44 28.45 -30.03
CA ALA A 915 -49.64 27.62 -30.08
C ALA A 915 -50.09 27.30 -28.65
N ILE A 916 -51.28 27.77 -28.27
CA ILE A 916 -51.76 27.75 -26.89
C ILE A 916 -53.11 27.03 -26.83
N GLY A 917 -53.20 25.98 -26.01
CA GLY A 917 -54.41 25.19 -25.87
C GLY A 917 -54.67 24.22 -27.03
N THR A 918 -53.65 23.89 -27.81
CA THR A 918 -53.68 22.90 -28.89
C THR A 918 -52.53 21.90 -28.78
N ASP A 919 -52.58 20.82 -29.54
CA ASP A 919 -51.41 19.95 -29.78
C ASP A 919 -50.35 20.65 -30.67
N VAL A 920 -49.24 19.96 -30.93
CA VAL A 920 -48.15 20.49 -31.77
C VAL A 920 -48.51 20.68 -33.25
N SER A 921 -49.59 20.05 -33.73
CA SER A 921 -50.11 20.27 -35.08
C SER A 921 -50.91 21.57 -35.20
N GLY A 922 -51.33 22.15 -34.07
CA GLY A 922 -52.24 23.30 -34.01
C GLY A 922 -53.68 22.96 -34.38
N GLN A 923 -54.00 21.69 -34.65
CA GLN A 923 -55.32 21.26 -35.11
C GLN A 923 -56.18 20.67 -33.98
N ARG A 924 -55.57 20.00 -33.01
CA ARG A 924 -56.31 19.31 -31.95
C ARG A 924 -56.40 20.19 -30.70
N PRO A 925 -57.60 20.52 -30.20
CA PRO A 925 -57.74 21.24 -28.94
C PRO A 925 -57.21 20.42 -27.75
N VAL A 926 -56.32 21.01 -26.98
CA VAL A 926 -55.80 20.50 -25.70
C VAL A 926 -55.78 21.66 -24.70
N PRO A 927 -56.96 22.14 -24.25
CA PRO A 927 -57.09 23.43 -23.59
C PRO A 927 -56.37 23.50 -22.24
N ASN A 928 -55.83 24.68 -21.91
CA ASN A 928 -55.49 25.03 -20.53
C ASN A 928 -56.80 25.26 -19.74
N ARG A 929 -56.81 24.97 -18.43
CA ARG A 929 -58.04 24.91 -17.63
C ARG A 929 -58.83 26.22 -17.58
N THR A 930 -58.13 27.35 -17.45
CA THR A 930 -58.75 28.67 -17.21
C THR A 930 -58.75 29.54 -18.46
N ALA A 931 -57.57 29.76 -19.08
CA ALA A 931 -57.41 30.62 -20.25
C ALA A 931 -56.10 30.36 -21.01
N GLY A 932 -56.00 30.88 -22.24
CA GLY A 932 -54.75 30.86 -23.01
C GLY A 932 -53.70 31.84 -22.45
N ILE A 933 -53.97 33.14 -22.55
CA ILE A 933 -53.11 34.22 -22.03
C ILE A 933 -53.90 35.08 -21.04
N PHE A 934 -53.33 35.34 -19.87
CA PHE A 934 -53.84 36.26 -18.86
C PHE A 934 -52.87 37.40 -18.57
N VAL A 935 -53.30 38.63 -18.81
CA VAL A 935 -52.53 39.86 -18.59
C VAL A 935 -53.04 40.53 -17.31
N ASN A 936 -52.33 40.29 -16.22
CA ASN A 936 -52.60 40.80 -14.88
C ASN A 936 -51.56 41.86 -14.48
N THR A 937 -51.55 42.94 -15.26
CA THR A 937 -50.70 44.11 -15.02
C THR A 937 -51.44 45.37 -15.47
N SER A 938 -51.17 46.49 -14.78
CA SER A 938 -51.75 47.79 -15.12
C SER A 938 -51.05 48.47 -16.30
N ASN A 939 -49.93 47.93 -16.78
CA ASN A 939 -49.12 48.52 -17.85
C ASN A 939 -49.46 47.94 -19.24
N ARG A 940 -49.61 48.82 -20.23
CA ARG A 940 -49.96 48.48 -21.63
C ARG A 940 -48.77 48.29 -22.56
N SER A 941 -47.53 48.31 -22.07
CA SER A 941 -46.31 48.18 -22.89
C SER A 941 -45.99 46.76 -23.37
N ASN A 942 -46.71 45.74 -22.89
CA ASN A 942 -46.54 44.35 -23.35
C ASN A 942 -47.22 44.13 -24.72
N VAL A 943 -46.58 43.36 -25.60
CA VAL A 943 -47.07 43.04 -26.94
C VAL A 943 -47.61 41.61 -26.96
N ILE A 944 -48.87 41.43 -27.39
CA ILE A 944 -49.51 40.11 -27.55
C ILE A 944 -49.87 39.89 -29.02
N GLY A 945 -49.25 38.90 -29.67
CA GLY A 945 -49.60 38.43 -31.02
C GLY A 945 -48.81 39.04 -32.19
N GLY A 946 -47.85 39.94 -31.93
CA GLY A 946 -46.99 40.56 -32.96
C GLY A 946 -47.74 41.16 -34.19
N ASN A 947 -46.99 41.68 -35.17
CA ASN A 947 -47.58 42.31 -36.37
C ASN A 947 -47.05 41.71 -37.69
N GLY A 948 -46.00 40.88 -37.64
CA GLY A 948 -45.40 40.21 -38.80
C GLY A 948 -45.94 38.79 -39.05
N PRO A 949 -45.69 38.22 -40.24
CA PRO A 949 -46.10 36.86 -40.57
C PRO A 949 -45.60 35.82 -39.55
N GLY A 950 -46.49 34.98 -39.04
CA GLY A 950 -46.15 33.94 -38.06
C GLY A 950 -46.01 34.41 -36.61
N GLN A 951 -46.22 35.70 -36.31
CA GLN A 951 -46.13 36.24 -34.95
C GLN A 951 -47.46 36.16 -34.19
N ALA A 952 -48.58 35.86 -34.86
CA ALA A 952 -49.86 35.64 -34.21
C ALA A 952 -49.81 34.40 -33.30
N ASN A 953 -50.34 34.53 -32.09
CA ASN A 953 -50.56 33.35 -31.24
C ASN A 953 -51.81 32.61 -31.74
N VAL A 954 -51.76 31.28 -31.79
CA VAL A 954 -52.79 30.38 -32.32
C VAL A 954 -53.41 29.56 -31.19
N GLY A 955 -54.68 29.16 -31.32
CA GLY A 955 -55.40 28.34 -30.33
C GLY A 955 -56.08 29.13 -29.21
N GLN A 956 -55.90 30.45 -29.17
CA GLN A 956 -56.56 31.34 -28.22
C GLN A 956 -57.68 32.17 -28.87
N SER A 957 -58.83 32.26 -28.21
CA SER A 957 -59.99 33.06 -28.66
C SER A 957 -59.85 34.57 -28.35
N ARG A 958 -59.21 34.96 -27.22
CA ARG A 958 -58.81 36.34 -26.85
C ARG A 958 -58.00 36.38 -25.53
N PRO A 959 -57.03 37.29 -25.33
CA PRO A 959 -56.39 37.52 -24.03
C PRO A 959 -57.38 38.07 -22.99
N ILE A 960 -57.25 37.60 -21.74
CA ILE A 960 -57.97 38.17 -20.60
C ILE A 960 -57.10 39.29 -20.03
N TYR A 961 -57.66 40.50 -19.91
CA TYR A 961 -57.02 41.63 -19.25
C TYR A 961 -57.76 41.94 -17.95
N THR A 962 -57.03 42.29 -16.89
CA THR A 962 -57.67 42.88 -15.71
C THR A 962 -58.24 44.26 -16.06
N THR A 963 -59.54 44.47 -15.84
CA THR A 963 -60.19 45.77 -16.04
C THR A 963 -59.69 46.77 -15.00
N ALA A 964 -59.30 47.97 -15.46
CA ALA A 964 -59.05 49.11 -14.60
C ALA A 964 -60.38 49.52 -13.93
N GLY A 965 -60.62 48.97 -12.74
CA GLY A 965 -61.85 49.18 -11.95
C GLY A 965 -62.97 48.19 -12.28
N GLY A 966 -63.28 47.28 -11.35
CA GLY A 966 -64.51 46.48 -11.37
C GLY A 966 -64.33 44.99 -11.08
N ARG A 967 -64.79 44.58 -9.89
CA ARG A 967 -65.04 43.22 -9.34
C ARG A 967 -63.95 42.14 -9.53
N ARG A 968 -63.28 41.86 -8.40
CA ARG A 968 -62.50 40.64 -8.12
C ARG A 968 -63.31 39.38 -8.45
N THR A 969 -62.98 38.69 -9.55
CA THR A 969 -63.06 37.23 -9.56
C THR A 969 -61.85 36.71 -8.80
N THR A 970 -62.11 35.98 -7.73
CA THR A 970 -61.13 35.34 -6.85
C THR A 970 -60.32 34.29 -7.61
N THR A 971 -59.34 34.71 -8.41
CA THR A 971 -58.23 33.86 -8.78
C THR A 971 -57.09 34.26 -7.86
N VAL A 972 -56.86 33.44 -6.83
CA VAL A 972 -55.71 33.56 -5.94
C VAL A 972 -54.48 33.52 -6.85
N ALA A 973 -53.78 34.65 -6.97
CA ALA A 973 -52.44 34.64 -7.54
C ALA A 973 -51.62 33.74 -6.62
N VAL A 974 -51.27 32.55 -7.09
CA VAL A 974 -50.15 31.81 -6.50
C VAL A 974 -48.91 32.55 -6.99
N SER A 975 -48.59 33.68 -6.35
CA SER A 975 -47.18 34.04 -6.28
C SER A 975 -46.49 32.86 -5.63
N VAL A 976 -45.37 32.41 -6.19
CA VAL A 976 -44.46 31.54 -5.45
C VAL A 976 -43.89 32.43 -4.32
N THR A 977 -44.67 32.65 -3.25
CA THR A 977 -44.31 33.48 -2.09
C THR A 977 -43.14 32.89 -1.31
N SER A 978 -42.76 31.65 -1.63
CA SER A 978 -41.53 31.02 -1.18
C SER A 978 -40.72 30.56 -2.39
N ILE A 979 -40.08 31.52 -3.08
CA ILE A 979 -38.83 31.22 -3.80
C ILE A 979 -37.99 30.35 -2.85
N PRO A 980 -37.39 29.24 -3.29
CA PRO A 980 -36.47 28.47 -2.44
C PRO A 980 -35.51 29.49 -1.80
N PRO A 981 -35.36 29.52 -0.46
CA PRO A 981 -34.60 30.56 0.22
C PRO A 981 -33.32 30.85 -0.54
N ALA A 982 -33.14 32.11 -0.91
CA ALA A 982 -32.04 32.60 -1.74
C ALA A 982 -30.71 31.92 -1.42
N ALA A 983 -29.80 31.87 -2.40
CA ALA A 983 -28.43 31.34 -2.41
C ALA A 983 -27.60 31.37 -1.09
N SER A 984 -28.01 32.09 -0.05
CA SER A 984 -27.55 31.92 1.34
C SER A 984 -27.51 30.47 1.86
N LYS A 985 -28.40 29.56 1.41
CA LYS A 985 -28.38 28.12 1.78
C LYS A 985 -27.55 27.26 0.83
N PHE A 986 -27.43 27.64 -0.44
CA PHE A 986 -26.58 27.00 -1.46
C PHE A 986 -25.22 27.72 -1.48
N ARG A 987 -24.31 27.28 -0.62
CA ARG A 987 -23.02 27.93 -0.29
C ARG A 987 -22.33 28.66 -1.46
N LYS A 988 -21.87 29.89 -1.21
CA LYS A 988 -20.68 30.46 -1.88
C LYS A 988 -19.45 29.75 -1.32
N ALA A 989 -18.58 29.23 -2.18
CA ALA A 989 -17.27 28.77 -1.76
C ALA A 989 -16.51 29.91 -1.07
N ALA A 990 -16.17 29.73 0.20
CA ALA A 990 -15.13 30.49 0.86
C ALA A 990 -14.01 29.50 1.19
N PRO A 991 -12.80 29.62 0.62
CA PRO A 991 -11.65 28.94 1.18
C PRO A 991 -11.26 29.72 2.44
N ALA A 992 -11.75 29.29 3.60
CA ALA A 992 -11.08 29.63 4.83
C ALA A 992 -9.74 28.88 4.85
N ARG A 993 -8.71 29.45 4.20
CA ARG A 993 -7.35 29.27 4.68
C ARG A 993 -7.33 29.83 6.10
N ARG A 994 -7.59 28.99 7.11
CA ARG A 994 -7.05 29.24 8.43
C ARG A 994 -5.54 29.23 8.24
N ARG A 995 -4.94 30.42 8.22
CA ARG A 995 -3.50 30.61 8.42
C ARG A 995 -3.10 29.70 9.58
N ALA A 996 -2.16 28.79 9.34
CA ALA A 996 -1.47 28.08 10.39
C ALA A 996 -1.02 29.11 11.44
N GLY A 997 -1.53 28.98 12.66
CA GLY A 997 -1.04 29.76 13.78
C GLY A 997 0.44 29.45 13.94
N ARG A 998 1.27 30.49 13.91
CA ARG A 998 2.59 30.46 14.56
C ARG A 998 2.36 30.06 16.01
N ALA A 999 2.62 28.81 16.37
CA ALA A 999 2.89 28.46 17.74
C ALA A 999 4.16 29.22 18.15
N ARG A 1000 4.02 30.19 19.04
CA ARG A 1000 5.15 30.72 19.80
C ARG A 1000 5.57 29.62 20.75
N HIS A 1001 6.83 29.21 20.65
CA HIS A 1001 7.55 28.48 21.68
C HIS A 1001 7.47 29.26 23.01
N ALA A 1002 7.12 28.55 24.07
CA ALA A 1002 7.67 28.70 25.41
C ALA A 1002 8.10 27.31 25.85
#